data_AF-A0A2N0HIH3-F1
#
_entry.id   AF-A0A2N0HIH3-F1
#
_cell.length_a   1.000
_cell.length_b   1.000
_cell.length_c   1.000
_cell.angle_alpha   90.00
_cell.angle_beta   90.00
_cell.angle_gamma   90.00
#
_symmetry.space_group_name_H-M   'P 1'
#
loop_
_entity.id
_entity.type
_entity.pdbx_description
1 polymer ?
#
loop_
_entity_poly.entity_id
_entity_poly.type
_entity_poly.pdbx_seq_one_letter_code
_entity_poly.pdbx_strand_id
1 'polypeptide(L)'
;MSDFKIIGNTAPIVGKEEFYWVNNLLTKFLPYQSFANTDKSIFEHLINWEVHVLENGRWRKTKENDKTGNKVSYTFLQKSLERKGIRIYARKGEEFARIDIKPNKAEEPKIDSIEFLDKLGNKPTQPFAYSQILKARVHCLHMEKRTIYATLWEDDAEGAGHNKANEKNKMITLPGTVKDGVADIDFFLNPDFTKIADAIKAKGDKSEGKTHEYYVTAEFLNKKTASNNTNVANPNDKKVAVPQNKQTPAQKKGPSKKQEKEKSIVDNVIDWWEGKVKVSPIIFPDPIDVINSVAKIFTPDKEAEDKKNENGTCVCKEYDLIWGNKVSCDFRKKVVEISKELWPDKYKAMANGLMAVMRVETSETFSPSKIDLVSYIDNNGKKRKKYQGLSKDAINELDDNFNGAVGLIQFTKDAIDALNKENSLTLNKKKLALMSDIDQLDYVKKYFMLYGWHKKLLSPEDIYLQVFSPIGIAKDDNYVLYQKHENPETEKEKTSTKNYNANKSVDEENNNDKKIQRLEILGRYRLSFAEGILKKEKKFSCGITKEKEETNTIGILDEMKALVDQHISYSQLGVRNSLSEKGLRGLDCSETVSIYLTKLGITASVKEINTGVMTTQKDFRKAIDSENIDFVSGSNSENFKPKRGDIFVWRRTDGVGHTGIVYEYNEKTDLVTILEAIGNVGSADERTNNNNGGHSGKGCSRTAIYRRTGKALASHAGWKGYFRPKNYTKNL
;
A
#
# COMPACT_ATOMS: atom_id res chain seq x y z
N MET A 1 16.63 -44.22 -52.24
CA MET A 1 16.63 -43.78 -50.84
C MET A 1 15.23 -43.27 -50.53
N SER A 2 14.71 -43.39 -49.31
CA SER A 2 13.36 -42.90 -48.97
C SER A 2 13.31 -41.37 -49.03
N ASP A 3 12.51 -40.81 -49.95
CA ASP A 3 12.35 -39.35 -50.09
C ASP A 3 11.39 -38.74 -49.05
N PHE A 4 10.82 -39.58 -48.18
CA PHE A 4 10.06 -39.18 -47.00
C PHE A 4 10.94 -38.37 -46.03
N LYS A 5 10.81 -37.05 -46.12
CA LYS A 5 11.54 -36.05 -45.32
C LYS A 5 10.56 -35.04 -44.74
N ILE A 6 10.79 -34.66 -43.49
CA ILE A 6 10.12 -33.52 -42.85
C ILE A 6 10.75 -32.23 -43.36
N ILE A 7 9.92 -31.28 -43.76
CA ILE A 7 10.27 -29.90 -44.08
C ILE A 7 9.65 -29.01 -43.00
N GLY A 8 10.45 -28.10 -42.44
CA GLY A 8 10.05 -27.18 -41.38
C GLY A 8 11.26 -26.48 -40.77
N ASN A 9 11.02 -25.56 -39.84
CA ASN A 9 12.07 -24.75 -39.23
C ASN A 9 12.89 -25.55 -38.18
N THR A 10 14.18 -25.76 -38.40
CA THR A 10 15.07 -26.45 -37.44
C THR A 10 15.46 -25.58 -36.23
N ALA A 11 15.32 -24.25 -36.35
CA ALA A 11 15.69 -23.27 -35.33
C ALA A 11 14.51 -22.32 -35.00
N PRO A 12 13.36 -22.86 -34.55
CA PRO A 12 12.13 -22.10 -34.34
C PRO A 12 12.28 -21.07 -33.21
N ILE A 13 11.68 -19.89 -33.37
CA ILE A 13 11.68 -18.85 -32.34
C ILE A 13 10.63 -19.21 -31.28
N VAL A 14 11.02 -19.19 -30.00
CA VAL A 14 10.11 -19.47 -28.88
C VAL A 14 8.90 -18.54 -28.87
N GLY A 15 7.71 -19.12 -28.72
CA GLY A 15 6.40 -18.45 -28.74
C GLY A 15 5.78 -18.29 -30.12
N LYS A 16 6.52 -18.55 -31.20
CA LYS A 16 5.97 -18.50 -32.57
C LYS A 16 5.40 -19.87 -32.97
N GLU A 17 4.23 -19.88 -33.60
CA GLU A 17 3.72 -21.09 -34.26
C GLU A 17 4.54 -21.36 -35.54
N GLU A 18 5.09 -22.57 -35.64
CA GLU A 18 5.93 -23.00 -36.75
C GLU A 18 5.33 -24.26 -37.40
N PHE A 19 5.29 -24.29 -38.72
CA PHE A 19 4.64 -25.35 -39.48
C PHE A 19 5.65 -26.37 -40.02
N TYR A 20 5.27 -27.65 -39.95
CA TYR A 20 6.04 -28.79 -40.42
C TYR A 20 5.14 -29.63 -41.34
N TRP A 21 5.70 -30.12 -42.44
CA TRP A 21 5.00 -30.98 -43.40
C TRP A 21 5.98 -32.01 -43.98
N VAL A 22 5.48 -33.04 -44.64
CA VAL A 22 6.36 -33.96 -45.39
C VAL A 22 6.44 -33.56 -46.86
N ASN A 23 7.55 -33.89 -47.51
CA ASN A 23 7.62 -33.87 -48.97
C ASN A 23 6.72 -34.98 -49.54
N ASN A 24 5.69 -34.63 -50.32
CA ASN A 24 4.75 -35.60 -50.90
C ASN A 24 4.79 -35.49 -52.43
N LEU A 25 5.66 -36.28 -53.06
CA LEU A 25 6.09 -36.10 -54.45
C LEU A 25 5.55 -37.20 -55.39
N LEU A 26 4.22 -37.33 -55.41
CA LEU A 26 3.35 -37.99 -56.40
C LEU A 26 1.92 -37.60 -55.96
N THR A 27 1.09 -36.93 -56.77
CA THR A 27 0.84 -37.17 -58.20
C THR A 27 1.22 -36.03 -59.15
N LYS A 28 2.00 -36.39 -60.18
CA LYS A 28 1.92 -35.82 -61.54
C LYS A 28 1.74 -37.00 -62.49
N PHE A 29 1.12 -36.75 -63.65
CA PHE A 29 0.51 -37.78 -64.54
C PHE A 29 -0.68 -38.47 -63.81
N LEU A 30 -1.94 -38.38 -64.26
CA LEU A 30 -2.50 -38.39 -65.61
C LEU A 30 -3.66 -37.37 -65.80
N PRO A 31 -4.19 -37.16 -67.02
CA PRO A 31 -5.19 -36.12 -67.30
C PRO A 31 -6.64 -36.49 -66.97
N TYR A 32 -7.47 -35.44 -67.00
CA TYR A 32 -8.91 -35.35 -66.77
C TYR A 32 -9.77 -36.47 -67.39
N GLN A 33 -10.47 -37.25 -66.55
CA GLN A 33 -11.72 -37.94 -66.92
C GLN A 33 -12.60 -38.20 -65.69
N SER A 34 -13.92 -38.18 -65.87
CA SER A 34 -14.92 -38.29 -64.80
C SER A 34 -15.54 -39.68 -64.72
N PHE A 35 -15.50 -40.32 -63.55
CA PHE A 35 -16.40 -41.43 -63.21
C PHE A 35 -16.88 -41.33 -61.76
N ALA A 36 -18.04 -41.93 -61.48
CA ALA A 36 -18.76 -41.80 -60.23
C ALA A 36 -18.48 -42.97 -59.25
N ASN A 37 -18.82 -42.74 -57.98
CA ASN A 37 -19.03 -43.71 -56.89
C ASN A 37 -18.36 -45.09 -57.02
N THR A 38 -17.27 -45.28 -56.27
CA THR A 38 -16.95 -46.59 -55.68
C THR A 38 -16.33 -46.39 -54.31
N ASP A 39 -16.74 -47.21 -53.35
CA ASP A 39 -16.14 -47.25 -52.01
C ASP A 39 -14.70 -47.78 -52.03
N LYS A 40 -13.95 -47.47 -50.96
CA LYS A 40 -12.60 -48.00 -50.64
C LYS A 40 -11.43 -47.52 -51.52
N SER A 41 -11.03 -46.26 -51.30
CA SER A 41 -9.59 -45.94 -51.25
C SER A 41 -9.06 -46.23 -49.84
N ILE A 42 -8.59 -47.46 -49.62
CA ILE A 42 -7.88 -47.84 -48.38
C ILE A 42 -6.38 -47.58 -48.62
N PHE A 43 -5.65 -47.12 -47.60
CA PHE A 43 -4.23 -46.74 -47.62
C PHE A 43 -3.85 -45.35 -48.17
N GLU A 44 -4.64 -44.30 -47.87
CA GLU A 44 -3.97 -43.08 -47.40
C GLU A 44 -3.35 -43.37 -46.03
N HIS A 45 -2.05 -43.65 -45.99
CA HIS A 45 -1.30 -43.79 -44.74
C HIS A 45 -1.27 -42.44 -44.00
N LEU A 46 -2.20 -42.25 -43.06
CA LEU A 46 -2.19 -41.13 -42.13
C LEU A 46 -0.81 -41.01 -41.48
N ILE A 47 -0.20 -39.83 -41.67
CA ILE A 47 1.14 -39.57 -41.15
C ILE A 47 1.01 -39.21 -39.68
N ASN A 48 1.57 -40.05 -38.82
CA ASN A 48 1.60 -39.82 -37.38
C ASN A 48 2.89 -39.08 -37.01
N TRP A 49 2.74 -37.97 -36.29
CA TRP A 49 3.82 -37.12 -35.82
C TRP A 49 4.01 -37.31 -34.32
N GLU A 50 5.26 -37.47 -33.87
CA GLU A 50 5.61 -37.73 -32.47
C GLU A 50 6.75 -36.80 -32.04
N VAL A 51 6.63 -36.15 -30.87
CA VAL A 51 7.69 -35.27 -30.34
C VAL A 51 8.43 -35.96 -29.19
N HIS A 52 9.77 -35.96 -29.27
CA HIS A 52 10.66 -36.53 -28.27
C HIS A 52 11.58 -35.45 -27.68
N VAL A 53 11.87 -35.56 -26.38
CA VAL A 53 12.81 -34.73 -25.64
C VAL A 53 13.98 -35.55 -25.12
N LEU A 54 15.18 -34.99 -25.13
CA LEU A 54 16.38 -35.63 -24.60
C LEU A 54 16.50 -35.34 -23.09
N GLU A 55 16.24 -36.34 -22.27
CA GLU A 55 16.30 -36.28 -20.80
C GLU A 55 17.23 -37.39 -20.29
N ASN A 56 18.17 -37.05 -19.41
CA ASN A 56 19.14 -38.00 -18.80
C ASN A 56 19.83 -38.95 -19.81
N GLY A 57 20.12 -38.45 -21.03
CA GLY A 57 20.79 -39.20 -22.09
C GLY A 57 19.88 -40.13 -22.90
N ARG A 58 18.56 -40.18 -22.63
CA ARG A 58 17.58 -40.99 -23.37
C ARG A 58 16.51 -40.11 -24.00
N TRP A 59 16.02 -40.51 -25.17
CA TRP A 59 14.94 -39.81 -25.88
C TRP A 59 13.57 -40.27 -25.37
N ARG A 60 12.87 -39.42 -24.62
CA ARG A 60 11.51 -39.70 -24.11
C ARG A 60 10.46 -39.06 -25.03
N LYS A 61 9.48 -39.85 -25.48
CA LYS A 61 8.30 -39.34 -26.20
C LYS A 61 7.45 -38.50 -25.24
N THR A 62 6.97 -37.33 -25.69
CA THR A 62 6.02 -36.51 -24.94
C THR A 62 4.59 -36.99 -25.21
N LYS A 63 3.76 -37.14 -24.18
CA LYS A 63 2.40 -37.71 -24.31
C LYS A 63 1.37 -36.81 -25.00
N GLU A 64 1.64 -35.51 -25.11
CA GLU A 64 0.63 -34.48 -25.43
C GLU A 64 0.80 -33.82 -26.81
N ASN A 65 1.84 -34.18 -27.58
CA ASN A 65 2.21 -33.52 -28.84
C ASN A 65 2.03 -34.39 -30.09
N ASP A 66 1.37 -35.54 -29.95
CA ASP A 66 1.09 -36.43 -31.07
C ASP A 66 0.04 -35.79 -31.99
N LYS A 67 0.32 -35.74 -33.30
CA LYS A 67 -0.55 -35.11 -34.30
C LYS A 67 -0.62 -35.98 -35.56
N THR A 68 -1.67 -35.81 -36.36
CA THR A 68 -1.87 -36.59 -37.60
C THR A 68 -2.11 -35.68 -38.81
N GLY A 69 -1.68 -36.13 -40.00
CA GLY A 69 -1.94 -35.47 -41.28
C GLY A 69 -0.70 -34.93 -41.99
N ASN A 70 -0.88 -34.38 -43.20
CA ASN A 70 0.22 -34.02 -44.10
C ASN A 70 1.01 -32.76 -43.68
N LYS A 71 0.38 -31.88 -42.90
CA LYS A 71 0.96 -30.65 -42.33
C LYS A 71 0.47 -30.48 -40.90
N VAL A 72 1.38 -30.20 -39.98
CA VAL A 72 1.11 -29.95 -38.56
C VAL A 72 1.79 -28.64 -38.11
N SER A 73 1.31 -28.06 -37.01
CA SER A 73 1.97 -26.92 -36.36
C SER A 73 2.50 -27.29 -34.98
N TYR A 74 3.60 -26.65 -34.57
CA TYR A 74 4.15 -26.75 -33.23
C TYR A 74 4.64 -25.37 -32.76
N THR A 75 4.29 -25.02 -31.52
CA THR A 75 4.74 -23.78 -30.85
C THR A 75 5.69 -24.18 -29.72
N PHE A 76 6.89 -23.60 -29.70
CA PHE A 76 7.94 -23.96 -28.74
C PHE A 76 7.94 -22.96 -27.58
N LEU A 77 7.78 -23.44 -26.34
CA LEU A 77 7.70 -22.59 -25.14
C LEU A 77 9.09 -22.34 -24.54
N GLN A 78 9.20 -21.47 -23.53
CA GLN A 78 10.48 -21.15 -22.87
C GLN A 78 11.22 -22.41 -22.37
N LYS A 79 10.46 -23.36 -21.80
CA LYS A 79 10.92 -24.69 -21.33
C LYS A 79 11.54 -25.55 -22.44
N SER A 80 11.32 -25.23 -23.71
CA SER A 80 11.94 -25.90 -24.87
C SER A 80 13.42 -25.53 -25.04
N LEU A 81 13.86 -24.37 -24.54
CA LEU A 81 15.27 -23.93 -24.56
C LEU A 81 16.15 -24.67 -23.54
N GLU A 82 15.53 -25.18 -22.47
CA GLU A 82 16.20 -25.90 -21.39
C GLU A 82 16.40 -27.39 -21.71
N ARG A 83 15.81 -27.88 -22.82
CA ARG A 83 15.95 -29.27 -23.26
C ARG A 83 17.32 -29.48 -23.88
N LYS A 84 17.98 -30.59 -23.51
CA LYS A 84 19.26 -31.01 -24.12
C LYS A 84 19.14 -31.39 -25.61
N GLY A 85 17.91 -31.54 -26.09
CA GLY A 85 17.55 -31.76 -27.49
C GLY A 85 16.05 -31.99 -27.62
N ILE A 86 15.47 -31.57 -28.75
CA ILE A 86 14.09 -31.85 -29.15
C ILE A 86 14.13 -32.48 -30.54
N ARG A 87 13.31 -33.50 -30.78
CA ARG A 87 13.20 -34.20 -32.05
C ARG A 87 11.74 -34.40 -32.40
N ILE A 88 11.38 -34.11 -33.64
CA ILE A 88 10.08 -34.48 -34.20
C ILE A 88 10.31 -35.67 -35.12
N TYR A 89 9.53 -36.74 -34.93
CA TYR A 89 9.39 -37.83 -35.89
C TYR A 89 8.09 -37.66 -36.67
N ALA A 90 8.09 -38.12 -37.91
CA ALA A 90 6.89 -38.38 -38.70
C ALA A 90 6.96 -39.84 -39.18
N ARG A 91 5.83 -40.55 -39.20
CA ARG A 91 5.77 -41.97 -39.57
C ARG A 91 4.62 -42.22 -40.56
N LYS A 92 4.92 -42.92 -41.66
CA LYS A 92 4.00 -43.29 -42.73
C LYS A 92 4.12 -44.80 -42.97
N GLY A 93 3.37 -45.58 -42.19
CA GLY A 93 3.51 -47.05 -42.17
C GLY A 93 4.85 -47.50 -41.60
N GLU A 94 5.71 -48.06 -42.45
CA GLU A 94 7.09 -48.46 -42.11
C GLU A 94 8.10 -47.33 -42.34
N GLU A 95 7.82 -46.35 -43.22
CA GLU A 95 8.69 -45.20 -43.40
C GLU A 95 8.65 -44.28 -42.18
N PHE A 96 9.81 -43.80 -41.75
CA PHE A 96 9.93 -42.77 -40.71
C PHE A 96 10.92 -41.69 -41.13
N ALA A 97 10.57 -40.44 -40.82
CA ALA A 97 11.42 -39.28 -40.97
C ALA A 97 11.67 -38.66 -39.59
N ARG A 98 12.79 -37.96 -39.43
CA ARG A 98 13.13 -37.23 -38.21
C ARG A 98 13.70 -35.85 -38.53
N ILE A 99 13.40 -34.87 -37.70
CA ILE A 99 14.02 -33.55 -37.71
C ILE A 99 14.44 -33.20 -36.28
N ASP A 100 15.70 -32.81 -36.10
CA ASP A 100 16.22 -32.34 -34.82
C ASP A 100 16.00 -30.82 -34.73
N ILE A 101 15.42 -30.38 -33.62
CA ILE A 101 14.95 -29.02 -33.40
C ILE A 101 15.76 -28.39 -32.26
N LYS A 102 16.32 -27.21 -32.51
CA LYS A 102 17.04 -26.39 -31.53
C LYS A 102 16.40 -25.00 -31.47
N PRO A 103 15.39 -24.78 -30.62
CA PRO A 103 14.70 -23.50 -30.56
C PRO A 103 15.64 -22.34 -30.24
N ASN A 104 15.38 -21.20 -30.86
CA ASN A 104 16.08 -19.94 -30.62
C ASN A 104 15.29 -19.08 -29.62
N LYS A 105 16.02 -18.20 -28.93
CA LYS A 105 15.41 -17.18 -28.07
C LYS A 105 14.65 -16.16 -28.93
N ALA A 106 13.52 -15.67 -28.41
CA ALA A 106 12.91 -14.45 -28.92
C ALA A 106 13.71 -13.24 -28.42
N GLU A 107 13.87 -12.22 -29.27
CA GLU A 107 14.77 -11.10 -29.00
C GLU A 107 14.21 -10.08 -28.00
N GLU A 108 12.87 -9.96 -27.91
CA GLU A 108 12.19 -9.12 -26.91
C GLU A 108 11.34 -9.93 -25.91
N PRO A 109 11.25 -9.49 -24.63
CA PRO A 109 10.28 -10.02 -23.68
C PRO A 109 8.86 -9.56 -24.04
N LYS A 110 7.93 -10.52 -24.22
CA LYS A 110 6.56 -10.29 -24.71
C LYS A 110 5.53 -11.07 -23.89
N ILE A 111 4.39 -10.44 -23.58
CA ILE A 111 3.14 -11.12 -23.21
C ILE A 111 2.46 -11.60 -24.50
N ASP A 112 2.18 -12.90 -24.61
CA ASP A 112 1.76 -13.53 -25.87
C ASP A 112 0.25 -13.73 -25.95
N SER A 113 -0.35 -14.34 -24.92
CA SER A 113 -1.78 -14.59 -24.81
C SER A 113 -2.25 -14.59 -23.36
N ILE A 114 -3.56 -14.50 -23.15
CA ILE A 114 -4.24 -14.60 -21.85
C ILE A 114 -5.40 -15.58 -22.02
N GLU A 115 -5.40 -16.67 -21.25
CA GLU A 115 -6.48 -17.66 -21.24
C GLU A 115 -7.24 -17.62 -19.90
N PHE A 116 -8.55 -17.90 -19.93
CA PHE A 116 -9.38 -18.02 -18.73
C PHE A 116 -9.65 -19.47 -18.37
N LEU A 117 -9.45 -19.77 -17.08
CA LEU A 117 -9.55 -21.10 -16.50
C LEU A 117 -10.32 -21.05 -15.18
N ASP A 118 -10.80 -22.20 -14.72
CA ASP A 118 -11.32 -22.38 -13.36
C ASP A 118 -10.18 -22.42 -12.31
N LYS A 119 -10.55 -22.53 -11.03
CA LYS A 119 -9.61 -22.69 -9.90
C LYS A 119 -8.65 -23.88 -10.06
N LEU A 120 -9.07 -24.94 -10.76
CA LEU A 120 -8.33 -26.18 -10.95
C LEU A 120 -7.43 -26.15 -12.21
N GLY A 121 -7.61 -25.17 -13.09
CA GLY A 121 -6.86 -24.99 -14.33
C GLY A 121 -7.53 -25.55 -15.59
N ASN A 122 -8.83 -25.89 -15.54
CA ASN A 122 -9.61 -26.34 -16.70
C ASN A 122 -10.27 -25.16 -17.43
N LYS A 123 -10.63 -25.35 -18.71
CA LYS A 123 -11.45 -24.36 -19.44
C LYS A 123 -12.91 -24.44 -18.96
N PRO A 124 -13.57 -23.30 -18.67
CA PRO A 124 -14.93 -23.30 -18.13
C PRO A 124 -15.95 -23.80 -19.16
N THR A 125 -16.81 -24.74 -18.76
CA THR A 125 -17.91 -25.30 -19.58
C THR A 125 -19.24 -24.59 -19.39
N GLN A 126 -19.31 -23.65 -18.45
CA GLN A 126 -20.44 -22.75 -18.19
C GLN A 126 -19.90 -21.34 -17.86
N PRO A 127 -20.72 -20.28 -18.00
CA PRO A 127 -20.35 -18.93 -17.53
C PRO A 127 -19.92 -18.95 -16.07
N PHE A 128 -18.93 -18.14 -15.72
CA PHE A 128 -18.49 -18.00 -14.33
C PHE A 128 -19.63 -17.41 -13.47
N ALA A 129 -19.62 -17.73 -12.17
CA ALA A 129 -20.51 -17.11 -11.18
C ALA A 129 -19.72 -16.25 -10.20
N TYR A 130 -20.38 -15.27 -9.59
CA TYR A 130 -19.80 -14.53 -8.46
C TYR A 130 -19.51 -15.48 -7.28
N SER A 131 -18.53 -15.11 -6.47
CA SER A 131 -17.87 -15.94 -5.46
C SER A 131 -17.07 -17.13 -6.02
N GLN A 132 -16.83 -17.22 -7.33
CA GLN A 132 -15.85 -18.14 -7.92
C GLN A 132 -14.49 -17.48 -8.16
N ILE A 133 -13.46 -18.29 -8.41
CA ILE A 133 -12.14 -17.84 -8.85
C ILE A 133 -12.03 -18.00 -10.36
N LEU A 134 -11.82 -16.87 -11.04
CA LEU A 134 -11.44 -16.76 -12.45
C LEU A 134 -9.90 -16.74 -12.50
N LYS A 135 -9.30 -17.81 -13.01
CA LYS A 135 -7.84 -17.92 -13.18
C LYS A 135 -7.47 -17.38 -14.55
N ALA A 136 -6.77 -16.25 -14.58
CA ALA A 136 -6.18 -15.70 -15.79
C ALA A 136 -4.77 -16.29 -15.96
N ARG A 137 -4.60 -17.16 -16.95
CA ARG A 137 -3.31 -17.75 -17.33
C ARG A 137 -2.66 -16.88 -18.41
N VAL A 138 -1.62 -16.13 -18.04
CA VAL A 138 -0.89 -15.26 -18.96
C VAL A 138 0.35 -15.97 -19.51
N HIS A 139 0.37 -16.24 -20.81
CA HIS A 139 1.53 -16.83 -21.48
C HIS A 139 2.57 -15.75 -21.82
N CYS A 140 3.82 -15.96 -21.39
CA CYS A 140 4.87 -14.95 -21.43
C CYS A 140 6.19 -15.50 -21.99
N LEU A 141 6.81 -14.75 -22.89
CA LEU A 141 8.04 -15.10 -23.60
C LEU A 141 9.21 -14.29 -23.04
N HIS A 142 10.32 -14.94 -22.67
CA HIS A 142 11.52 -14.29 -22.11
C HIS A 142 11.31 -13.43 -20.85
N MET A 143 10.23 -13.68 -20.12
CA MET A 143 9.85 -12.97 -18.88
C MET A 143 9.97 -13.83 -17.62
N GLU A 144 10.59 -15.00 -17.71
CA GLU A 144 10.81 -15.93 -16.59
C GLU A 144 11.37 -15.23 -15.34
N LYS A 145 10.77 -15.49 -14.17
CA LYS A 145 11.03 -14.84 -12.86
C LYS A 145 10.78 -13.33 -12.81
N ARG A 146 10.23 -12.70 -13.86
CA ARG A 146 9.74 -11.31 -13.81
C ARG A 146 8.29 -11.28 -13.32
N THR A 147 7.93 -10.16 -12.71
CA THR A 147 6.55 -9.85 -12.32
C THR A 147 5.83 -9.15 -13.47
N ILE A 148 4.62 -9.61 -13.78
CA ILE A 148 3.63 -8.90 -14.60
C ILE A 148 2.51 -8.38 -13.71
N TYR A 149 1.76 -7.39 -14.20
CA TYR A 149 0.55 -6.92 -13.53
C TYR A 149 -0.65 -7.18 -14.41
N ALA A 150 -1.56 -8.06 -13.97
CA ALA A 150 -2.83 -8.27 -14.64
C ALA A 150 -3.93 -7.48 -13.95
N THR A 151 -4.78 -6.81 -14.72
CA THR A 151 -5.93 -6.05 -14.23
C THR A 151 -7.21 -6.65 -14.79
N LEU A 152 -8.16 -6.97 -13.91
CA LEU A 152 -9.51 -7.34 -14.27
C LEU A 152 -10.35 -6.08 -14.49
N TRP A 153 -11.06 -6.06 -15.61
CA TRP A 153 -11.98 -5.01 -16.04
C TRP A 153 -13.32 -5.62 -16.40
N GLU A 154 -14.36 -4.80 -16.33
CA GLU A 154 -15.68 -5.05 -16.90
C GLU A 154 -15.79 -4.28 -18.25
N ASP A 155 -16.65 -4.72 -19.17
CA ASP A 155 -16.77 -4.20 -20.55
C ASP A 155 -18.17 -3.66 -20.93
N ASP A 156 -18.45 -2.42 -20.50
CA ASP A 156 -19.60 -1.60 -20.91
C ASP A 156 -19.60 -1.15 -22.42
N ALA A 157 -18.63 -1.56 -23.26
CA ALA A 157 -18.44 -1.01 -24.61
C ALA A 157 -18.89 -1.93 -25.75
N GLU A 158 -19.37 -1.33 -26.86
CA GLU A 158 -19.66 -2.07 -28.08
C GLU A 158 -18.38 -2.58 -28.76
N GLY A 159 -18.03 -3.84 -28.48
CA GLY A 159 -16.99 -4.61 -29.17
C GLY A 159 -15.80 -4.95 -28.28
N ALA A 160 -15.46 -6.25 -28.25
CA ALA A 160 -14.50 -6.82 -27.30
C ALA A 160 -13.10 -6.17 -27.36
N GLY A 161 -12.61 -5.74 -26.19
CA GLY A 161 -11.23 -5.30 -25.97
C GLY A 161 -11.10 -4.03 -25.15
N HIS A 162 -9.87 -3.68 -24.76
CA HIS A 162 -9.63 -2.55 -23.86
C HIS A 162 -9.89 -1.17 -24.53
N ASN A 163 -11.11 -0.66 -24.34
CA ASN A 163 -11.55 0.66 -24.80
C ASN A 163 -11.30 1.74 -23.73
N LYS A 164 -11.09 3.00 -24.15
CA LYS A 164 -10.94 4.16 -23.25
C LYS A 164 -12.18 4.45 -22.40
N ALA A 165 -13.37 4.03 -22.86
CA ALA A 165 -14.59 4.10 -22.05
C ALA A 165 -14.42 3.34 -20.72
N ASN A 166 -13.76 2.18 -20.79
CA ASN A 166 -13.67 1.19 -19.72
C ASN A 166 -12.58 1.54 -18.70
N GLU A 167 -11.83 2.64 -18.86
CA GLU A 167 -10.81 3.10 -17.90
C GLU A 167 -11.37 3.36 -16.49
N LYS A 168 -12.70 3.51 -16.37
CA LYS A 168 -13.43 3.67 -15.09
C LYS A 168 -13.90 2.33 -14.49
N ASN A 169 -13.97 1.26 -15.28
CA ASN A 169 -14.58 -0.03 -14.93
C ASN A 169 -13.51 -0.99 -14.35
N LYS A 170 -12.53 -0.43 -13.64
CA LYS A 170 -11.38 -1.15 -13.09
C LYS A 170 -11.75 -1.85 -11.79
N MET A 171 -11.71 -3.18 -11.79
CA MET A 171 -12.03 -3.97 -10.59
C MET A 171 -10.83 -4.13 -9.67
N ILE A 172 -9.76 -4.77 -10.16
CA ILE A 172 -8.57 -5.09 -9.34
C ILE A 172 -7.34 -5.36 -10.21
N THR A 173 -6.15 -4.98 -9.72
CA THR A 173 -4.86 -5.35 -10.31
C THR A 173 -4.13 -6.32 -9.38
N LEU A 174 -3.68 -7.45 -9.91
CA LEU A 174 -2.91 -8.47 -9.18
C LEU A 174 -1.55 -8.72 -9.86
N PRO A 175 -0.46 -8.90 -9.09
CA PRO A 175 0.85 -9.27 -9.62
C PRO A 175 0.94 -10.78 -9.87
N GLY A 176 1.42 -11.19 -11.03
CA GLY A 176 1.80 -12.56 -11.33
C GLY A 176 3.31 -12.70 -11.54
N THR A 177 3.93 -13.73 -11.00
CA THR A 177 5.34 -14.06 -11.31
C THR A 177 5.38 -15.13 -12.39
N VAL A 178 6.05 -14.86 -13.51
CA VAL A 178 6.20 -15.82 -14.60
C VAL A 178 7.10 -16.98 -14.16
N LYS A 179 6.60 -18.21 -14.30
CA LYS A 179 7.31 -19.47 -14.08
C LYS A 179 7.04 -20.41 -15.26
N ASP A 180 8.05 -21.12 -15.75
CA ASP A 180 7.93 -21.98 -16.95
C ASP A 180 7.38 -21.25 -18.21
N GLY A 181 7.49 -19.91 -18.27
CA GLY A 181 6.85 -19.07 -19.30
C GLY A 181 5.35 -18.80 -19.10
N VAL A 182 4.80 -19.06 -17.92
CA VAL A 182 3.39 -18.82 -17.57
C VAL A 182 3.25 -18.03 -16.26
N ALA A 183 2.31 -17.10 -16.20
CA ALA A 183 1.87 -16.47 -14.96
C ALA A 183 0.37 -16.71 -14.76
N ASP A 184 0.03 -17.65 -13.87
CA ASP A 184 -1.35 -17.85 -13.41
C ASP A 184 -1.69 -16.81 -12.33
N ILE A 185 -2.81 -16.11 -12.51
CA ILE A 185 -3.28 -15.03 -11.62
C ILE A 185 -4.75 -15.27 -11.29
N ASP A 186 -5.05 -15.44 -10.00
CA ASP A 186 -6.35 -15.87 -9.51
C ASP A 186 -7.19 -14.67 -9.05
N PHE A 187 -8.19 -14.30 -9.85
CA PHE A 187 -9.15 -13.24 -9.54
C PHE A 187 -10.38 -13.83 -8.85
N PHE A 188 -10.65 -13.45 -7.61
CA PHE A 188 -11.90 -13.77 -6.93
C PHE A 188 -13.01 -12.81 -7.38
N LEU A 189 -14.09 -13.35 -7.94
CA LEU A 189 -15.24 -12.57 -8.42
C LEU A 189 -16.13 -12.13 -7.24
N ASN A 190 -15.68 -11.13 -6.49
CA ASN A 190 -16.39 -10.59 -5.32
C ASN A 190 -17.82 -10.12 -5.70
N PRO A 191 -18.87 -10.46 -4.93
CA PRO A 191 -20.21 -9.88 -5.06
C PRO A 191 -20.29 -8.34 -5.09
N ASP A 192 -19.31 -7.61 -4.55
CA ASP A 192 -19.23 -6.15 -4.74
C ASP A 192 -18.97 -5.76 -6.20
N PHE A 193 -18.35 -6.61 -7.01
CA PHE A 193 -18.16 -6.36 -8.45
C PHE A 193 -19.50 -6.41 -9.23
N THR A 194 -20.55 -7.08 -8.74
CA THR A 194 -21.90 -6.95 -9.34
C THR A 194 -22.38 -5.52 -9.16
N LYS A 195 -22.27 -4.97 -7.95
CA LYS A 195 -22.71 -3.61 -7.61
C LYS A 195 -21.95 -2.53 -8.37
N ILE A 196 -20.76 -2.85 -8.90
CA ILE A 196 -19.98 -1.94 -9.74
C ILE A 196 -20.45 -2.03 -11.20
N ALA A 197 -20.71 -3.24 -11.73
CA ALA A 197 -21.37 -3.42 -13.03
C ALA A 197 -22.76 -2.74 -13.05
N ASP A 198 -23.67 -3.19 -12.17
CA ASP A 198 -25.06 -2.71 -11.99
C ASP A 198 -25.20 -1.18 -11.78
N ALA A 199 -24.09 -0.47 -11.55
CA ALA A 199 -24.01 0.97 -11.29
C ALA A 199 -23.35 1.81 -12.40
N ILE A 200 -22.53 1.24 -13.30
CA ILE A 200 -21.78 2.03 -14.30
C ILE A 200 -22.51 2.17 -15.65
N LYS A 201 -23.51 1.32 -15.92
CA LYS A 201 -24.59 1.49 -16.93
C LYS A 201 -24.25 2.30 -18.18
N ALA A 202 -24.06 1.61 -19.30
CA ALA A 202 -24.24 2.16 -20.64
C ALA A 202 -25.44 3.14 -20.72
N LYS A 203 -25.19 4.31 -21.35
CA LYS A 203 -25.99 5.54 -21.18
C LYS A 203 -27.34 5.54 -21.93
N GLY A 204 -28.23 4.64 -21.55
CA GLY A 204 -29.60 4.55 -22.05
C GLY A 204 -30.43 3.42 -21.44
N ASP A 205 -29.80 2.37 -20.90
CA ASP A 205 -30.47 1.10 -20.66
C ASP A 205 -31.03 0.88 -19.25
N LYS A 206 -31.98 -0.06 -19.15
CA LYS A 206 -32.72 -0.36 -17.91
C LYS A 206 -32.21 -1.60 -17.17
N SER A 207 -31.37 -2.41 -17.80
CA SER A 207 -30.73 -3.61 -17.23
C SER A 207 -29.57 -4.05 -18.15
N GLU A 208 -28.43 -4.45 -17.58
CA GLU A 208 -27.31 -5.08 -18.32
C GLU A 208 -27.63 -6.52 -18.78
N GLY A 209 -28.83 -7.04 -18.48
CA GLY A 209 -29.28 -8.35 -18.93
C GLY A 209 -28.74 -9.50 -18.06
N LYS A 210 -28.42 -10.63 -18.71
CA LYS A 210 -28.22 -11.93 -18.02
C LYS A 210 -26.79 -12.21 -17.58
N THR A 211 -25.82 -11.50 -18.14
CA THR A 211 -24.39 -11.69 -17.88
C THR A 211 -23.65 -10.37 -17.99
N HIS A 212 -22.76 -10.09 -17.05
CA HIS A 212 -21.78 -9.01 -17.18
C HIS A 212 -20.56 -9.56 -17.92
N GLU A 213 -19.89 -8.74 -18.74
CA GLU A 213 -18.69 -9.15 -19.48
C GLU A 213 -17.42 -8.64 -18.79
N TYR A 214 -16.41 -9.50 -18.69
CA TYR A 214 -15.13 -9.18 -18.07
C TYR A 214 -13.97 -9.54 -18.99
N TYR A 215 -12.90 -8.74 -18.94
CA TYR A 215 -11.64 -9.03 -19.63
C TYR A 215 -10.45 -8.68 -18.72
N VAL A 216 -9.28 -9.21 -19.05
CA VAL A 216 -8.04 -8.99 -18.30
C VAL A 216 -7.00 -8.33 -19.20
N THR A 217 -6.41 -7.23 -18.74
CA THR A 217 -5.20 -6.66 -19.37
C THR A 217 -3.97 -7.01 -18.57
N ALA A 218 -2.98 -7.66 -19.18
CA ALA A 218 -1.66 -7.84 -18.61
C ALA A 218 -0.71 -6.73 -19.09
N GLU A 219 0.08 -6.17 -18.18
CA GLU A 219 0.98 -5.04 -18.43
C GLU A 219 2.42 -5.36 -18.01
N PHE A 220 3.36 -4.99 -18.89
CA PHE A 220 4.80 -5.10 -18.66
C PHE A 220 5.57 -4.06 -19.49
N LEU A 221 6.48 -3.30 -18.86
CA LEU A 221 7.26 -2.21 -19.49
C LEU A 221 6.39 -1.24 -20.32
N ASN A 222 5.23 -0.85 -19.79
CA ASN A 222 4.20 0.00 -20.42
C ASN A 222 3.59 -0.56 -21.73
N LYS A 223 3.96 -1.77 -22.17
CA LYS A 223 3.22 -2.52 -23.19
C LYS A 223 2.06 -3.25 -22.48
N LYS A 224 0.84 -3.06 -22.98
CA LYS A 224 -0.40 -3.70 -22.48
C LYS A 224 -0.95 -4.69 -23.51
N THR A 225 -1.42 -5.83 -23.04
CA THR A 225 -2.09 -6.85 -23.86
C THR A 225 -3.42 -7.21 -23.19
N ALA A 226 -4.52 -7.18 -23.94
CA ALA A 226 -5.86 -7.55 -23.46
C ALA A 226 -6.20 -9.01 -23.84
N SER A 227 -7.01 -9.66 -23.01
CA SER A 227 -7.72 -10.89 -23.36
C SER A 227 -8.94 -10.61 -24.23
N ASN A 228 -9.58 -11.67 -24.72
CA ASN A 228 -10.99 -11.62 -25.11
C ASN A 228 -11.89 -11.44 -23.88
N ASN A 229 -13.17 -11.20 -24.08
CA ASN A 229 -14.17 -11.11 -23.02
C ASN A 229 -14.56 -12.50 -22.48
N THR A 230 -15.08 -12.56 -21.26
CA THR A 230 -15.73 -13.73 -20.66
C THR A 230 -16.93 -13.33 -19.81
N ASN A 231 -18.00 -14.11 -19.90
CA ASN A 231 -19.31 -13.77 -19.37
C ASN A 231 -19.47 -14.34 -17.96
N VAL A 232 -19.87 -13.50 -17.02
CA VAL A 232 -20.19 -13.85 -15.63
C VAL A 232 -21.70 -13.71 -15.43
N ALA A 233 -22.36 -14.71 -14.86
CA ALA A 233 -23.81 -14.71 -14.66
C ALA A 233 -24.26 -13.60 -13.69
N ASN A 234 -25.20 -12.74 -14.11
CA ASN A 234 -25.71 -11.64 -13.29
C ASN A 234 -26.67 -12.18 -12.20
N PRO A 235 -26.36 -12.02 -10.88
CA PRO A 235 -27.23 -12.48 -9.81
C PRO A 235 -28.47 -11.58 -9.60
N ASN A 236 -28.47 -10.36 -10.16
CA ASN A 236 -29.56 -9.39 -10.05
C ASN A 236 -30.57 -9.44 -11.22
N ASP A 237 -30.50 -10.44 -12.11
CA ASP A 237 -31.50 -10.65 -13.18
C ASP A 237 -32.91 -10.82 -12.57
N LYS A 238 -33.69 -9.74 -12.64
CA LYS A 238 -35.09 -9.69 -12.22
C LYS A 238 -35.95 -10.48 -13.20
N LYS A 239 -35.98 -11.80 -13.01
CA LYS A 239 -37.04 -12.67 -13.52
C LYS A 239 -38.39 -12.06 -13.19
N VAL A 240 -39.03 -11.46 -14.19
CA VAL A 240 -40.42 -11.01 -14.10
C VAL A 240 -41.27 -12.26 -13.94
N ALA A 241 -41.68 -12.55 -12.70
CA ALA A 241 -42.48 -13.71 -12.35
C ALA A 241 -43.91 -13.53 -12.88
N VAL A 242 -44.14 -13.93 -14.13
CA VAL A 242 -45.49 -14.13 -14.66
C VAL A 242 -46.12 -15.29 -13.87
N PRO A 243 -47.32 -15.14 -13.28
CA PRO A 243 -47.91 -16.16 -12.43
C PRO A 243 -48.13 -17.50 -13.14
N GLN A 244 -48.09 -18.60 -12.37
CA GLN A 244 -48.53 -19.90 -12.86
C GLN A 244 -49.98 -19.83 -13.32
N ASN A 245 -50.25 -20.14 -14.59
CA ASN A 245 -51.58 -20.43 -15.05
C ASN A 245 -51.56 -21.71 -15.90
N LYS A 246 -52.40 -22.69 -15.54
CA LYS A 246 -52.48 -23.97 -16.26
C LYS A 246 -53.32 -23.80 -17.51
N GLN A 247 -52.73 -23.85 -18.70
CA GLN A 247 -53.40 -24.40 -19.89
C GLN A 247 -52.44 -24.78 -21.03
N THR A 248 -52.53 -26.04 -21.43
CA THR A 248 -52.08 -26.61 -22.71
C THR A 248 -53.18 -26.48 -23.78
N PRO A 249 -52.94 -26.79 -25.08
CA PRO A 249 -51.68 -26.81 -25.84
C PRO A 249 -51.78 -26.13 -27.23
N ALA A 250 -50.70 -25.49 -27.72
CA ALA A 250 -50.58 -25.13 -29.14
C ALA A 250 -49.12 -25.24 -29.63
N GLN A 251 -48.89 -26.10 -30.62
CA GLN A 251 -47.61 -26.24 -31.35
C GLN A 251 -47.84 -26.03 -32.86
N LYS A 252 -46.74 -25.80 -33.61
CA LYS A 252 -46.64 -25.64 -35.08
C LYS A 252 -46.98 -24.21 -35.53
N LYS A 253 -46.23 -23.54 -36.43
CA LYS A 253 -45.11 -23.96 -37.33
C LYS A 253 -44.24 -22.72 -37.71
N GLY A 254 -42.96 -22.91 -38.06
CA GLY A 254 -42.16 -21.95 -38.86
C GLY A 254 -42.38 -22.13 -40.38
N PRO A 255 -41.52 -21.62 -41.32
CA PRO A 255 -40.15 -21.07 -41.21
C PRO A 255 -39.99 -19.65 -41.86
N SER A 256 -38.82 -18.98 -41.96
CA SER A 256 -37.67 -19.16 -42.91
C SER A 256 -36.49 -18.25 -42.50
N LYS A 257 -35.20 -18.63 -42.57
CA LYS A 257 -34.23 -18.64 -43.72
C LYS A 257 -34.05 -17.26 -44.38
N LYS A 258 -32.84 -16.73 -44.64
CA LYS A 258 -31.55 -17.33 -45.13
C LYS A 258 -30.30 -16.68 -44.47
N GLN A 259 -29.24 -17.44 -44.14
CA GLN A 259 -27.93 -17.62 -44.83
C GLN A 259 -27.05 -16.34 -44.95
N GLU A 260 -25.74 -16.32 -44.64
CA GLU A 260 -24.73 -17.38 -44.33
C GLU A 260 -23.52 -16.75 -43.54
N LYS A 261 -22.43 -17.42 -43.07
CA LYS A 261 -21.83 -18.76 -43.26
C LYS A 261 -20.97 -19.20 -42.02
N GLU A 262 -20.14 -20.24 -42.22
CA GLU A 262 -18.87 -20.70 -41.57
C GLU A 262 -18.16 -19.78 -40.53
N LYS A 263 -17.44 -20.26 -39.50
CA LYS A 263 -16.87 -21.59 -39.08
C LYS A 263 -16.43 -21.47 -37.59
N SER A 264 -16.13 -22.47 -36.74
CA SER A 264 -16.34 -23.94 -36.65
C SER A 264 -15.89 -24.43 -35.26
N ILE A 265 -16.26 -25.65 -34.81
CA ILE A 265 -16.01 -26.19 -33.45
C ILE A 265 -15.47 -27.64 -33.51
N VAL A 266 -14.69 -28.06 -32.50
CA VAL A 266 -14.27 -29.45 -32.22
C VAL A 266 -14.36 -29.74 -30.71
N ASP A 267 -14.63 -31.00 -30.33
CA ASP A 267 -15.18 -31.43 -29.04
C ASP A 267 -14.21 -31.91 -27.93
N ASN A 268 -14.54 -31.51 -26.69
CA ASN A 268 -14.71 -32.25 -25.42
C ASN A 268 -13.89 -33.52 -24.97
N VAL A 269 -13.16 -33.38 -23.84
CA VAL A 269 -13.20 -34.09 -22.51
C VAL A 269 -12.90 -35.63 -22.34
N ILE A 270 -12.50 -36.04 -21.09
CA ILE A 270 -12.32 -37.39 -20.42
C ILE A 270 -10.82 -37.79 -20.15
N ASP A 271 -10.29 -38.36 -19.03
CA ASP A 271 -10.76 -38.98 -17.75
C ASP A 271 -9.80 -38.77 -16.48
N TRP A 272 -9.75 -39.69 -15.48
CA TRP A 272 -9.01 -39.70 -14.17
C TRP A 272 -7.78 -40.68 -14.16
N TRP A 273 -7.15 -41.28 -13.11
CA TRP A 273 -7.05 -41.32 -11.60
C TRP A 273 -5.72 -42.10 -11.24
N GLU A 274 -5.15 -42.38 -10.04
CA GLU A 274 -5.16 -42.02 -8.59
C GLU A 274 -3.66 -42.14 -8.12
N GLY A 275 -3.31 -42.16 -6.82
CA GLY A 275 -2.02 -42.70 -6.33
C GLY A 275 -1.46 -42.14 -5.00
N LYS A 276 -1.25 -42.99 -3.98
CA LYS A 276 -0.83 -42.63 -2.60
C LYS A 276 0.60 -43.05 -2.22
N VAL A 277 1.27 -42.29 -1.33
CA VAL A 277 2.37 -42.77 -0.44
C VAL A 277 2.22 -42.14 0.97
N LYS A 278 2.78 -42.80 1.99
CA LYS A 278 2.55 -42.59 3.44
C LYS A 278 3.54 -41.61 4.11
N VAL A 279 3.18 -41.14 5.31
CA VAL A 279 4.07 -40.51 6.31
C VAL A 279 4.14 -41.41 7.55
N SER A 280 5.22 -41.34 8.36
CA SER A 280 5.34 -42.02 9.66
C SER A 280 6.24 -41.20 10.62
N PRO A 281 6.14 -41.39 11.96
CA PRO A 281 6.33 -40.29 12.91
C PRO A 281 7.64 -40.31 13.72
N ILE A 282 7.95 -39.18 14.38
CA ILE A 282 8.91 -39.06 15.48
C ILE A 282 8.27 -38.19 16.60
N ILE A 283 8.61 -38.45 17.86
CA ILE A 283 8.02 -37.88 19.08
C ILE A 283 9.07 -37.08 19.89
N PHE A 284 8.61 -36.14 20.74
CA PHE A 284 9.38 -35.26 21.63
C PHE A 284 10.33 -36.00 22.60
N PRO A 285 11.35 -35.30 23.16
CA PRO A 285 11.18 -34.68 24.49
C PRO A 285 11.86 -33.29 24.71
N ASP A 286 11.46 -32.62 25.80
CA ASP A 286 12.15 -31.52 26.52
C ASP A 286 12.91 -32.11 27.75
N PRO A 287 13.66 -31.33 28.57
CA PRO A 287 14.64 -30.24 28.31
C PRO A 287 15.99 -30.49 29.08
N ILE A 288 16.92 -29.50 29.16
CA ILE A 288 17.75 -29.10 30.36
C ILE A 288 19.00 -28.24 29.99
N ASP A 289 19.06 -27.03 30.59
CA ASP A 289 20.16 -26.18 31.14
C ASP A 289 21.62 -26.07 30.59
N VAL A 290 22.34 -25.08 31.19
CA VAL A 290 23.81 -24.85 31.28
C VAL A 290 24.46 -24.00 30.15
N ILE A 291 25.14 -22.84 30.39
CA ILE A 291 25.31 -21.99 31.60
C ILE A 291 25.61 -20.52 31.24
N ASN A 292 25.39 -19.62 32.21
CA ASN A 292 25.79 -18.20 32.37
C ASN A 292 26.73 -17.50 31.35
N SER A 293 26.37 -16.25 31.01
CA SER A 293 27.33 -15.12 31.10
C SER A 293 26.62 -13.82 31.52
N VAL A 294 27.32 -12.97 32.27
CA VAL A 294 26.75 -11.90 33.13
C VAL A 294 26.30 -10.67 32.34
N ALA A 295 25.29 -9.96 32.86
CA ALA A 295 24.83 -8.69 32.31
C ALA A 295 25.93 -7.61 32.27
N LYS A 296 25.90 -6.77 31.23
CA LYS A 296 26.42 -5.39 31.30
C LYS A 296 25.25 -4.42 31.27
N ILE A 297 25.11 -3.67 32.36
CA ILE A 297 24.31 -2.45 32.41
C ILE A 297 24.92 -1.47 31.40
N PHE A 298 24.08 -0.86 30.55
CA PHE A 298 24.53 0.20 29.65
C PHE A 298 23.88 1.52 30.05
N THR A 299 24.68 2.41 30.65
CA THR A 299 24.33 3.82 30.83
C THR A 299 24.39 4.55 29.49
N PRO A 300 23.43 5.44 29.17
CA PRO A 300 23.38 6.09 27.86
C PRO A 300 24.40 7.24 27.76
N ASP A 301 25.63 6.92 27.37
CA ASP A 301 26.62 7.94 26.98
C ASP A 301 26.40 8.41 25.53
N LYS A 302 26.01 9.68 25.42
CA LYS A 302 26.33 10.68 24.37
C LYS A 302 26.23 10.33 22.88
N GLU A 303 25.40 11.12 22.20
CA GLU A 303 25.62 11.70 20.86
C GLU A 303 26.26 10.77 19.79
N ALA A 304 25.44 9.91 19.19
CA ALA A 304 25.82 9.21 17.96
C ALA A 304 25.87 10.17 16.76
N GLU A 305 27.03 10.26 16.10
CA GLU A 305 27.25 11.14 14.94
C GLU A 305 26.46 10.67 13.69
N ASP A 306 25.69 11.56 13.07
CA ASP A 306 25.11 11.31 11.74
C ASP A 306 26.19 11.39 10.64
N LYS A 307 26.68 10.22 10.22
CA LYS A 307 27.66 10.11 9.12
C LYS A 307 26.97 10.10 7.77
N LYS A 308 27.43 10.96 6.87
CA LYS A 308 27.07 10.91 5.44
C LYS A 308 27.79 9.72 4.79
N ASN A 309 27.07 8.98 3.95
CA ASN A 309 27.72 8.13 2.95
C ASN A 309 28.36 9.01 1.87
N GLU A 310 29.52 8.59 1.34
CA GLU A 310 30.45 9.43 0.57
C GLU A 310 29.88 9.98 -0.76
N ASN A 311 28.78 9.41 -1.25
CA ASN A 311 28.13 9.77 -2.52
C ASN A 311 26.96 10.77 -2.40
N GLY A 312 26.84 11.49 -1.29
CA GLY A 312 25.89 12.62 -1.15
C GLY A 312 24.40 12.25 -1.16
N THR A 313 24.07 10.96 -1.16
CA THR A 313 22.68 10.47 -1.12
C THR A 313 22.09 10.49 0.28
N CYS A 314 20.78 10.72 0.31
CA CYS A 314 19.98 10.80 1.51
C CYS A 314 19.93 9.48 2.30
N VAL A 315 20.47 9.45 3.53
CA VAL A 315 20.46 8.24 4.39
C VAL A 315 19.03 7.70 4.59
N CYS A 316 18.04 8.58 4.70
CA CYS A 316 16.61 8.21 4.79
C CYS A 316 16.09 7.37 3.60
N LYS A 317 16.73 7.40 2.41
CA LYS A 317 16.37 6.54 1.26
C LYS A 317 16.77 5.08 1.46
N GLU A 318 17.78 4.81 2.28
CA GLU A 318 18.24 3.44 2.58
C GLU A 318 17.18 2.70 3.42
N TYR A 319 16.43 3.46 4.22
CA TYR A 319 15.26 3.06 5.00
C TYR A 319 13.92 3.23 4.25
N ASP A 320 13.93 3.12 2.92
CA ASP A 320 12.69 2.99 2.12
C ASP A 320 11.93 1.69 2.50
N LEU A 321 10.75 1.88 3.09
CA LEU A 321 9.80 0.86 3.53
C LEU A 321 8.39 1.16 2.97
N ILE A 322 7.60 0.11 2.77
CA ILE A 322 6.16 0.23 2.54
C ILE A 322 5.48 0.99 3.68
N TRP A 323 4.41 1.73 3.36
CA TRP A 323 3.78 2.68 4.30
C TRP A 323 4.72 3.76 4.86
N GLY A 324 5.92 3.91 4.28
CA GLY A 324 6.92 4.87 4.76
C GLY A 324 6.38 6.30 4.82
N ASN A 325 5.42 6.67 3.98
CA ASN A 325 4.80 8.00 3.99
C ASN A 325 3.84 8.27 5.18
N LYS A 326 3.67 7.31 6.10
CA LYS A 326 2.88 7.46 7.34
C LYS A 326 3.72 7.75 8.58
N VAL A 327 5.04 7.65 8.49
CA VAL A 327 5.96 7.59 9.65
C VAL A 327 7.23 8.40 9.38
N SER A 328 7.88 8.88 10.44
CA SER A 328 9.11 9.69 10.35
C SER A 328 10.30 8.90 9.77
N CYS A 329 11.36 9.61 9.35
CA CYS A 329 12.59 8.91 8.96
C CYS A 329 13.18 8.10 10.11
N ASP A 330 13.16 8.62 11.34
CA ASP A 330 13.70 7.94 12.52
C ASP A 330 12.91 6.69 12.90
N PHE A 331 11.59 6.70 12.72
CA PHE A 331 10.77 5.49 12.85
C PHE A 331 11.19 4.42 11.82
N ARG A 332 11.36 4.80 10.54
CA ARG A 332 11.80 3.86 9.48
C ARG A 332 13.22 3.34 9.73
N LYS A 333 14.14 4.20 10.20
CA LYS A 333 15.50 3.86 10.64
C LYS A 333 15.45 2.82 11.77
N LYS A 334 14.71 3.10 12.85
CA LYS A 334 14.59 2.22 14.01
C LYS A 334 13.93 0.88 13.68
N VAL A 335 12.89 0.85 12.83
CA VAL A 335 12.30 -0.42 12.33
C VAL A 335 13.32 -1.24 11.52
N VAL A 336 14.16 -0.60 10.70
CA VAL A 336 15.24 -1.29 9.98
C VAL A 336 16.34 -1.79 10.92
N GLU A 337 16.74 -1.00 11.92
CA GLU A 337 17.74 -1.38 12.93
C GLU A 337 17.28 -2.56 13.78
N ILE A 338 16.05 -2.52 14.32
CA ILE A 338 15.39 -3.64 15.00
C ILE A 338 15.38 -4.89 14.11
N SER A 339 15.02 -4.72 12.82
CA SER A 339 14.96 -5.86 11.89
C SER A 339 16.34 -6.44 11.55
N LYS A 340 17.40 -5.62 11.57
CA LYS A 340 18.80 -6.08 11.40
C LYS A 340 19.27 -6.90 12.60
N GLU A 341 18.91 -6.49 13.81
CA GLU A 341 19.25 -7.22 15.03
C GLU A 341 18.49 -8.55 15.17
N LEU A 342 17.20 -8.56 14.84
CA LEU A 342 16.35 -9.75 14.99
C LEU A 342 16.48 -10.75 13.82
N TRP A 343 16.70 -10.27 12.59
CA TRP A 343 16.71 -11.09 11.37
C TRP A 343 17.77 -10.64 10.35
N PRO A 344 19.08 -10.72 10.66
CA PRO A 344 20.16 -10.15 9.83
C PRO A 344 20.05 -10.43 8.32
N ASP A 345 19.85 -11.69 7.92
CA ASP A 345 19.91 -12.11 6.51
C ASP A 345 18.74 -11.59 5.66
N LYS A 346 17.63 -11.21 6.30
CA LYS A 346 16.35 -10.88 5.66
C LYS A 346 15.70 -9.63 6.23
N TYR A 347 16.49 -8.78 6.89
CA TYR A 347 16.04 -7.61 7.64
C TYR A 347 15.11 -6.69 6.85
N LYS A 348 15.38 -6.43 5.56
CA LYS A 348 14.55 -5.53 4.75
C LYS A 348 13.20 -6.16 4.40
N ALA A 349 13.10 -7.49 4.28
CA ALA A 349 11.81 -8.16 4.11
C ALA A 349 10.99 -8.10 5.41
N MET A 350 11.64 -8.40 6.55
CA MET A 350 10.99 -8.36 7.87
C MET A 350 10.56 -6.95 8.30
N ALA A 351 11.36 -5.92 7.99
CA ALA A 351 11.01 -4.52 8.24
C ALA A 351 9.74 -4.08 7.48
N ASN A 352 9.60 -4.50 6.22
CA ASN A 352 8.37 -4.27 5.46
C ASN A 352 7.20 -5.10 6.03
N GLY A 353 7.45 -6.31 6.53
CA GLY A 353 6.45 -7.12 7.24
C GLY A 353 5.93 -6.44 8.51
N LEU A 354 6.81 -5.88 9.35
CA LEU A 354 6.43 -5.07 10.51
C LEU A 354 5.55 -3.87 10.10
N MET A 355 5.91 -3.15 9.04
CA MET A 355 5.09 -2.03 8.54
C MET A 355 3.69 -2.45 8.09
N ALA A 356 3.55 -3.61 7.43
CA ALA A 356 2.24 -4.15 7.06
C ALA A 356 1.41 -4.56 8.31
N VAL A 357 2.02 -5.25 9.28
CA VAL A 357 1.36 -5.61 10.55
C VAL A 357 0.90 -4.35 11.28
N MET A 358 1.78 -3.36 11.43
CA MET A 358 1.46 -2.10 12.10
C MET A 358 0.32 -1.35 11.40
N ARG A 359 0.25 -1.34 10.06
CA ARG A 359 -0.90 -0.79 9.33
C ARG A 359 -2.19 -1.52 9.71
N VAL A 360 -2.22 -2.84 9.67
CA VAL A 360 -3.44 -3.63 9.94
C VAL A 360 -3.91 -3.37 11.37
N GLU A 361 -3.03 -3.56 12.35
CA GLU A 361 -3.34 -3.46 13.77
C GLU A 361 -3.68 -2.03 14.22
N THR A 362 -3.11 -0.99 13.58
CA THR A 362 -3.44 0.41 13.90
C THR A 362 -4.47 1.06 12.96
N SER A 363 -5.12 0.30 12.06
CA SER A 363 -6.04 0.84 11.03
C SER A 363 -5.45 1.98 10.20
N GLU A 364 -4.25 1.80 9.63
CA GLU A 364 -3.51 2.78 8.80
C GLU A 364 -3.04 4.06 9.56
N THR A 365 -3.21 4.12 10.88
CA THR A 365 -2.87 5.32 11.69
C THR A 365 -1.43 5.35 12.21
N PHE A 366 -0.78 4.19 12.35
CA PHE A 366 0.54 4.04 12.99
C PHE A 366 0.64 4.64 14.40
N SER A 367 -0.49 4.71 15.12
CA SER A 367 -0.53 5.30 16.45
C SER A 367 0.02 4.36 17.54
N PRO A 368 0.84 4.85 18.50
CA PRO A 368 1.22 4.11 19.70
C PRO A 368 0.07 4.04 20.75
N SER A 369 -1.06 4.71 20.53
CA SER A 369 -2.17 4.80 21.49
C SER A 369 -3.15 3.60 21.41
N LYS A 370 -4.21 3.63 22.21
CA LYS A 370 -5.42 2.82 21.96
C LYS A 370 -6.11 3.32 20.69
N ILE A 371 -6.49 2.42 19.80
CA ILE A 371 -7.33 2.74 18.64
C ILE A 371 -8.82 2.67 19.05
N ASP A 372 -9.60 3.67 18.67
CA ASP A 372 -11.06 3.69 18.92
C ASP A 372 -11.84 4.27 17.71
N LEU A 373 -13.14 3.98 17.63
CA LEU A 373 -14.01 4.33 16.50
C LEU A 373 -14.67 5.71 16.71
N VAL A 374 -13.85 6.75 16.62
CA VAL A 374 -14.27 8.15 16.85
C VAL A 374 -15.28 8.62 15.80
N SER A 375 -16.28 9.38 16.25
CA SER A 375 -17.25 10.04 15.38
C SER A 375 -16.78 11.45 15.02
N TYR A 376 -16.91 11.84 13.75
CA TYR A 376 -16.56 13.18 13.25
C TYR A 376 -17.63 13.69 12.29
N ILE A 377 -17.59 14.98 11.95
CA ILE A 377 -18.47 15.59 10.95
C ILE A 377 -17.62 15.80 9.68
N ASP A 378 -18.09 15.32 8.53
CA ASP A 378 -17.43 15.58 7.24
C ASP A 378 -17.72 16.99 6.73
N ASN A 379 -17.00 17.43 5.69
CA ASN A 379 -17.13 18.77 5.12
C ASN A 379 -18.54 19.11 4.59
N ASN A 380 -19.41 18.09 4.45
CA ASN A 380 -20.79 18.23 4.00
C ASN A 380 -21.79 18.19 5.18
N GLY A 381 -21.31 18.36 6.41
CA GLY A 381 -22.11 18.35 7.65
C GLY A 381 -22.58 16.97 8.12
N LYS A 382 -22.17 15.88 7.45
CA LYS A 382 -22.67 14.53 7.76
C LYS A 382 -21.79 13.86 8.81
N LYS A 383 -22.43 13.31 9.85
CA LYS A 383 -21.74 12.49 10.86
C LYS A 383 -21.19 11.21 10.22
N ARG A 384 -19.89 10.98 10.42
CA ARG A 384 -19.11 9.81 9.99
C ARG A 384 -18.41 9.19 11.20
N LYS A 385 -17.83 8.00 11.00
CA LYS A 385 -16.92 7.36 11.96
C LYS A 385 -15.61 7.01 11.27
N LYS A 386 -14.51 7.04 12.01
CA LYS A 386 -13.18 6.57 11.56
C LYS A 386 -12.46 5.92 12.75
N TYR A 387 -11.58 4.98 12.49
CA TYR A 387 -10.63 4.53 13.50
C TYR A 387 -9.55 5.62 13.70
N GLN A 388 -9.22 5.92 14.96
CA GLN A 388 -8.17 6.86 15.31
C GLN A 388 -7.52 6.45 16.63
N GLY A 389 -6.22 6.67 16.78
CA GLY A 389 -5.56 6.64 18.08
C GLY A 389 -6.08 7.75 19.00
N LEU A 390 -6.41 7.41 20.26
CA LEU A 390 -6.83 8.39 21.27
C LEU A 390 -5.69 9.34 21.63
N SER A 391 -6.00 10.59 21.97
CA SER A 391 -5.01 11.56 22.48
C SER A 391 -4.47 11.12 23.83
N LYS A 392 -3.31 11.66 24.23
CA LYS A 392 -2.73 11.37 25.55
C LYS A 392 -3.66 11.79 26.70
N ASP A 393 -4.43 12.85 26.51
CA ASP A 393 -5.42 13.34 27.48
C ASP A 393 -6.59 12.35 27.63
N ALA A 394 -7.15 11.88 26.52
CA ALA A 394 -8.19 10.84 26.53
C ALA A 394 -7.68 9.50 27.09
N ILE A 395 -6.38 9.19 26.95
CA ILE A 395 -5.74 8.05 27.63
C ILE A 395 -5.57 8.30 29.14
N ASN A 396 -5.29 9.52 29.56
CA ASN A 396 -5.17 9.89 30.98
C ASN A 396 -6.52 9.80 31.72
N GLU A 397 -7.62 10.19 31.07
CA GLU A 397 -9.00 10.09 31.56
C GLU A 397 -9.51 8.64 31.73
N LEU A 398 -8.89 7.66 31.05
CA LEU A 398 -9.29 6.24 31.15
C LEU A 398 -8.69 5.55 32.38
N ASP A 399 -9.45 4.66 33.00
CA ASP A 399 -8.98 3.73 34.04
C ASP A 399 -7.75 2.94 33.57
N ASP A 400 -6.75 2.75 34.43
CA ASP A 400 -5.49 2.05 34.10
C ASP A 400 -5.67 0.62 33.54
N ASN A 401 -6.83 0.00 33.75
CA ASN A 401 -7.21 -1.31 33.25
C ASN A 401 -8.06 -1.31 31.96
N PHE A 402 -8.33 -0.15 31.34
CA PHE A 402 -9.29 0.06 30.24
C PHE A 402 -9.36 -1.05 29.16
N ASN A 403 -10.55 -1.38 28.69
CA ASN A 403 -10.72 -2.45 27.69
C ASN A 403 -10.17 -2.07 26.30
N GLY A 404 -9.65 -3.08 25.62
CA GLY A 404 -8.94 -2.97 24.34
C GLY A 404 -7.45 -3.32 24.45
N ALA A 405 -6.79 -3.37 23.29
CA ALA A 405 -5.35 -3.44 23.14
C ALA A 405 -4.77 -2.04 22.84
N VAL A 406 -3.45 -1.91 22.82
CA VAL A 406 -2.77 -0.61 22.62
C VAL A 406 -1.56 -0.71 21.71
N GLY A 407 -1.29 0.36 20.96
CA GLY A 407 -0.01 0.54 20.28
C GLY A 407 0.14 -0.09 18.91
N LEU A 408 1.36 0.05 18.38
CA LEU A 408 1.78 -0.24 17.01
C LEU A 408 1.48 -1.68 16.57
N ILE A 409 1.48 -2.65 17.52
CA ILE A 409 1.14 -4.05 17.28
C ILE A 409 0.00 -4.56 18.17
N GLN A 410 -0.84 -3.64 18.69
CA GLN A 410 -1.97 -3.93 19.57
C GLN A 410 -1.62 -4.90 20.72
N PHE A 411 -0.74 -4.46 21.61
CA PHE A 411 -0.37 -5.16 22.84
C PHE A 411 -1.62 -5.47 23.70
N THR A 412 -1.91 -6.76 23.87
CA THR A 412 -2.92 -7.29 24.79
C THR A 412 -2.41 -7.26 26.24
N LYS A 413 -3.28 -7.47 27.23
CA LYS A 413 -2.83 -7.61 28.63
C LYS A 413 -1.82 -8.76 28.77
N ASP A 414 -2.13 -9.91 28.17
CA ASP A 414 -1.32 -11.13 28.27
C ASP A 414 0.07 -10.93 27.65
N ALA A 415 0.17 -10.16 26.56
CA ALA A 415 1.44 -9.74 25.96
C ALA A 415 2.25 -8.80 26.86
N ILE A 416 1.58 -7.88 27.57
CA ILE A 416 2.22 -6.94 28.52
C ILE A 416 2.69 -7.69 29.77
N ASP A 417 1.90 -8.63 30.29
CA ASP A 417 2.27 -9.47 31.42
C ASP A 417 3.49 -10.35 31.09
N ALA A 418 3.53 -10.92 29.88
CA ALA A 418 4.68 -11.67 29.37
C ALA A 418 5.94 -10.78 29.23
N LEU A 419 5.81 -9.58 28.66
CA LEU A 419 6.90 -8.59 28.59
C LEU A 419 7.42 -8.22 29.97
N ASN A 420 6.53 -7.94 30.92
CA ASN A 420 6.86 -7.60 32.30
C ASN A 420 7.62 -8.74 32.99
N LYS A 421 7.17 -9.98 32.84
CA LYS A 421 7.82 -11.17 33.41
C LYS A 421 9.21 -11.40 32.82
N GLU A 422 9.33 -11.44 31.49
CA GLU A 422 10.57 -11.81 30.80
C GLU A 422 11.66 -10.72 30.90
N ASN A 423 11.26 -9.44 31.02
CA ASN A 423 12.18 -8.29 31.01
C ASN A 423 12.27 -7.56 32.37
N SER A 424 11.61 -8.06 33.42
CA SER A 424 11.48 -7.40 34.74
C SER A 424 10.95 -5.95 34.65
N LEU A 425 9.91 -5.73 33.85
CA LEU A 425 9.30 -4.42 33.60
C LEU A 425 8.01 -4.21 34.41
N THR A 426 7.57 -2.95 34.52
CA THR A 426 6.33 -2.53 35.17
C THR A 426 5.38 -1.79 34.21
N LEU A 427 5.25 -2.28 32.99
CA LEU A 427 4.35 -1.73 31.97
C LEU A 427 2.87 -2.00 32.32
N ASN A 428 2.00 -1.10 31.88
CA ASN A 428 0.56 -1.32 31.73
C ASN A 428 0.08 -0.69 30.41
N LYS A 429 -1.18 -0.91 30.04
CA LYS A 429 -1.75 -0.41 28.77
C LYS A 429 -1.67 1.12 28.65
N LYS A 430 -1.89 1.84 29.76
CA LYS A 430 -1.83 3.30 29.84
C LYS A 430 -0.40 3.83 29.61
N LYS A 431 0.61 3.26 30.28
CA LYS A 431 2.03 3.58 30.06
C LYS A 431 2.43 3.41 28.60
N LEU A 432 2.07 2.30 27.95
CA LEU A 432 2.38 2.06 26.54
C LEU A 432 1.67 3.07 25.62
N ALA A 433 0.38 3.36 25.87
CA ALA A 433 -0.40 4.30 25.05
C ALA A 433 0.04 5.77 25.20
N LEU A 434 0.78 6.12 26.26
CA LEU A 434 1.32 7.47 26.51
C LEU A 434 2.74 7.68 25.95
N MET A 435 3.43 6.64 25.47
CA MET A 435 4.78 6.73 24.88
C MET A 435 4.79 7.48 23.53
N SER A 436 5.98 7.76 22.98
CA SER A 436 6.09 8.01 21.53
C SER A 436 6.01 6.70 20.74
N ASP A 437 5.80 6.82 19.44
CA ASP A 437 5.93 5.73 18.48
C ASP A 437 7.36 5.17 18.46
N ILE A 438 8.36 6.05 18.49
CA ILE A 438 9.78 5.69 18.53
C ILE A 438 10.15 4.94 19.82
N ASP A 439 9.67 5.35 21.00
CA ASP A 439 9.92 4.61 22.25
C ASP A 439 9.24 3.24 22.23
N GLN A 440 8.01 3.19 21.71
CA GLN A 440 7.22 1.96 21.73
C GLN A 440 7.84 0.85 20.86
N LEU A 441 8.60 1.21 19.82
CA LEU A 441 9.36 0.26 19.01
C LEU A 441 10.36 -0.59 19.81
N ASP A 442 10.90 -0.11 20.94
CA ASP A 442 11.78 -0.94 21.78
C ASP A 442 11.01 -2.06 22.50
N TYR A 443 9.74 -1.82 22.81
CA TYR A 443 8.85 -2.85 23.37
C TYR A 443 8.32 -3.78 22.28
N VAL A 444 8.18 -3.32 21.03
CA VAL A 444 7.96 -4.18 19.86
C VAL A 444 9.15 -5.13 19.69
N LYS A 445 10.40 -4.61 19.70
CA LYS A 445 11.62 -5.44 19.67
C LYS A 445 11.62 -6.49 20.78
N LYS A 446 11.39 -6.08 22.04
CA LYS A 446 11.32 -6.99 23.20
C LYS A 446 10.22 -8.05 23.04
N TYR A 447 9.08 -7.72 22.44
CA TYR A 447 7.99 -8.67 22.18
C TYR A 447 8.39 -9.75 21.16
N PHE A 448 9.08 -9.37 20.08
CA PHE A 448 9.65 -10.35 19.14
C PHE A 448 10.81 -11.17 19.75
N MET A 449 11.46 -10.66 20.80
CA MET A 449 12.49 -11.40 21.56
C MET A 449 11.93 -12.44 22.55
N LEU A 450 10.69 -12.29 23.05
CA LEU A 450 10.06 -13.21 24.01
C LEU A 450 10.24 -14.68 23.60
N TYR A 451 10.69 -15.52 24.53
CA TYR A 451 10.83 -16.97 24.33
C TYR A 451 11.62 -17.38 23.07
N GLY A 452 12.49 -16.49 22.58
CA GLY A 452 13.25 -16.66 21.34
C GLY A 452 12.43 -16.65 20.05
N TRP A 453 11.19 -16.15 20.05
CA TRP A 453 10.26 -16.28 18.91
C TRP A 453 10.79 -15.73 17.58
N HIS A 454 11.53 -14.62 17.56
CA HIS A 454 12.22 -14.10 16.37
C HIS A 454 13.01 -15.17 15.60
N LYS A 455 13.67 -16.11 16.31
CA LYS A 455 14.46 -17.20 15.71
C LYS A 455 13.63 -18.25 14.98
N LYS A 456 12.31 -18.28 15.23
CA LYS A 456 11.35 -19.24 14.66
C LYS A 456 10.61 -18.68 13.44
N LEU A 457 10.74 -17.39 13.13
CA LEU A 457 10.05 -16.77 12.00
C LEU A 457 10.80 -17.05 10.69
N LEU A 458 10.12 -17.73 9.76
CA LEU A 458 10.73 -18.14 8.49
C LEU A 458 10.50 -17.10 7.40
N SER A 459 9.31 -16.50 7.34
CA SER A 459 8.97 -15.43 6.39
C SER A 459 8.34 -14.19 7.06
N PRO A 460 8.22 -13.05 6.35
CA PRO A 460 7.56 -11.85 6.88
C PRO A 460 6.10 -12.06 7.29
N GLU A 461 5.40 -13.01 6.68
CA GLU A 461 4.03 -13.43 7.07
C GLU A 461 3.98 -13.98 8.51
N ASP A 462 5.03 -14.68 8.96
CA ASP A 462 5.09 -15.23 10.32
C ASP A 462 5.18 -14.13 11.39
N ILE A 463 5.58 -12.89 11.03
CA ILE A 463 5.53 -11.72 11.91
C ILE A 463 4.08 -11.41 12.30
N TYR A 464 3.13 -11.49 11.34
CA TYR A 464 1.73 -11.26 11.68
C TYR A 464 1.16 -12.41 12.52
N LEU A 465 1.55 -13.63 12.19
CA LEU A 465 1.14 -14.80 12.98
C LEU A 465 1.69 -14.74 14.41
N GLN A 466 2.89 -14.21 14.66
CA GLN A 466 3.36 -13.99 16.03
C GLN A 466 2.49 -12.98 16.80
N VAL A 467 2.05 -11.89 16.17
CA VAL A 467 1.21 -10.87 16.83
C VAL A 467 -0.22 -11.40 17.06
N PHE A 468 -0.81 -12.07 16.07
CA PHE A 468 -2.22 -12.48 16.09
C PHE A 468 -2.48 -13.87 16.69
N SER A 469 -1.66 -14.88 16.35
CA SER A 469 -1.83 -16.27 16.78
C SER A 469 -0.57 -17.14 16.53
N PRO A 470 0.42 -17.17 17.46
CA PRO A 470 1.70 -17.84 17.25
C PRO A 470 1.63 -19.33 16.86
N ILE A 471 0.52 -20.01 17.16
CA ILE A 471 0.28 -21.41 16.80
C ILE A 471 0.20 -21.65 15.28
N GLY A 472 -0.04 -20.61 14.48
CA GLY A 472 -0.07 -20.67 13.00
C GLY A 472 1.30 -20.59 12.32
N ILE A 473 2.37 -20.28 13.07
CA ILE A 473 3.73 -20.20 12.53
C ILE A 473 4.16 -21.59 12.03
N ALA A 474 4.72 -21.64 10.82
CA ALA A 474 5.08 -22.88 10.11
C ALA A 474 3.91 -23.91 9.97
N LYS A 475 2.66 -23.43 9.88
CA LYS A 475 1.48 -24.24 9.50
C LYS A 475 1.08 -24.01 8.03
N ASP A 476 0.22 -24.88 7.52
CA ASP A 476 -0.40 -24.72 6.20
C ASP A 476 -1.49 -23.63 6.19
N ASP A 477 -1.87 -23.17 5.01
CA ASP A 477 -2.82 -22.06 4.84
C ASP A 477 -4.25 -22.40 5.31
N ASN A 478 -4.65 -23.69 5.41
CA ASN A 478 -5.95 -24.09 5.94
C ASN A 478 -5.96 -24.29 7.46
N TYR A 479 -4.82 -24.15 8.15
CA TYR A 479 -4.71 -24.38 9.58
C TYR A 479 -5.60 -23.41 10.37
N VAL A 480 -6.46 -23.97 11.22
CA VAL A 480 -7.41 -23.22 12.05
C VAL A 480 -6.68 -22.62 13.26
N LEU A 481 -6.71 -21.29 13.36
CA LEU A 481 -6.12 -20.53 14.46
C LEU A 481 -7.12 -20.42 15.62
N TYR A 482 -8.34 -19.96 15.32
CA TYR A 482 -9.45 -19.83 16.27
C TYR A 482 -10.73 -20.39 15.64
N GLN A 483 -11.58 -21.00 16.46
CA GLN A 483 -12.87 -21.55 16.05
C GLN A 483 -13.93 -21.18 17.09
N LYS A 484 -15.14 -20.88 16.63
CA LYS A 484 -16.30 -20.76 17.52
C LYS A 484 -16.84 -22.15 17.86
N HIS A 485 -16.86 -22.48 19.14
CA HIS A 485 -17.57 -23.65 19.66
C HIS A 485 -18.89 -23.16 20.26
N GLU A 486 -19.98 -23.88 20.03
CA GLU A 486 -21.32 -23.45 20.50
C GLU A 486 -21.52 -23.80 21.97
N ASN A 487 -21.04 -24.98 22.40
CA ASN A 487 -20.95 -25.39 23.80
C ASN A 487 -19.47 -25.73 24.14
N PRO A 488 -18.62 -24.74 24.49
CA PRO A 488 -17.21 -24.97 24.80
C PRO A 488 -17.02 -25.55 26.20
N GLU A 489 -16.75 -26.85 26.31
CA GLU A 489 -16.56 -27.53 27.60
C GLU A 489 -15.13 -27.33 28.14
N THR A 490 -14.11 -27.47 27.29
CA THR A 490 -12.70 -27.33 27.70
C THR A 490 -12.21 -25.89 27.68
N GLU A 491 -11.22 -25.56 28.52
CA GLU A 491 -10.59 -24.22 28.53
C GLU A 491 -9.95 -23.85 27.18
N LYS A 492 -9.49 -24.84 26.41
CA LYS A 492 -8.99 -24.63 25.05
C LYS A 492 -10.10 -24.13 24.12
N GLU A 493 -11.29 -24.70 24.19
CA GLU A 493 -12.44 -24.31 23.35
C GLU A 493 -13.04 -22.98 23.81
N LYS A 494 -13.07 -22.70 25.12
CA LYS A 494 -13.46 -21.40 25.66
C LYS A 494 -12.50 -20.30 25.20
N THR A 495 -11.19 -20.56 25.25
CA THR A 495 -10.16 -19.64 24.76
C THR A 495 -10.24 -19.45 23.24
N SER A 496 -10.39 -20.54 22.47
CA SER A 496 -10.62 -20.51 21.02
C SER A 496 -11.84 -19.66 20.65
N THR A 497 -12.97 -19.88 21.35
CA THR A 497 -14.23 -19.16 21.11
C THR A 497 -14.15 -17.69 21.52
N LYS A 498 -13.46 -17.36 22.63
CA LYS A 498 -13.16 -15.98 23.04
C LYS A 498 -12.33 -15.25 21.97
N ASN A 499 -11.25 -15.88 21.51
CA ASN A 499 -10.33 -15.30 20.52
C ASN A 499 -10.98 -15.20 19.13
N TYR A 500 -11.81 -16.17 18.73
CA TYR A 500 -12.68 -16.07 17.56
C TYR A 500 -13.62 -14.86 17.69
N ASN A 501 -14.40 -14.77 18.77
CA ASN A 501 -15.42 -13.71 18.92
C ASN A 501 -14.80 -12.30 18.92
N ALA A 502 -13.59 -12.15 19.46
CA ALA A 502 -12.84 -10.89 19.42
C ALA A 502 -12.36 -10.50 18.00
N ASN A 503 -12.09 -11.49 17.13
CA ASN A 503 -11.50 -11.31 15.81
C ASN A 503 -12.42 -11.73 14.66
N LYS A 504 -13.72 -11.94 14.93
CA LYS A 504 -14.69 -12.56 14.02
C LYS A 504 -14.80 -11.89 12.64
N SER A 505 -14.42 -10.61 12.52
CA SER A 505 -14.37 -9.91 11.24
C SER A 505 -13.39 -10.55 10.24
N VAL A 506 -12.37 -11.30 10.69
CA VAL A 506 -11.48 -12.05 9.79
C VAL A 506 -12.25 -13.14 9.03
N ASP A 507 -13.19 -13.82 9.68
CA ASP A 507 -14.03 -14.87 9.07
C ASP A 507 -15.22 -14.24 8.31
N GLU A 508 -15.88 -13.24 8.91
CA GLU A 508 -17.00 -12.50 8.30
C GLU A 508 -16.62 -11.73 7.01
N GLU A 509 -15.34 -11.39 6.83
CA GLU A 509 -14.78 -10.81 5.59
C GLU A 509 -14.38 -11.87 4.54
N ASN A 510 -14.37 -13.15 4.90
CA ASN A 510 -13.93 -14.26 4.04
C ASN A 510 -15.05 -15.28 3.84
N ASN A 511 -15.03 -16.42 4.54
CA ASN A 511 -15.88 -17.57 4.24
C ASN A 511 -17.07 -17.76 5.23
N ASN A 512 -16.97 -17.20 6.44
CA ASN A 512 -17.97 -17.21 7.49
C ASN A 512 -18.36 -18.63 8.00
N ASP A 513 -17.44 -19.59 8.00
CA ASP A 513 -17.68 -20.98 8.47
C ASP A 513 -17.51 -21.20 9.98
N LYS A 514 -17.37 -20.11 10.74
CA LYS A 514 -17.12 -20.02 12.19
C LYS A 514 -15.69 -20.38 12.60
N LYS A 515 -14.70 -20.23 11.70
CA LYS A 515 -13.27 -20.44 11.95
C LYS A 515 -12.45 -19.28 11.37
N ILE A 516 -11.29 -19.04 11.96
CA ILE A 516 -10.28 -18.13 11.43
C ILE A 516 -9.08 -18.99 11.03
N GLN A 517 -8.84 -19.11 9.73
CA GLN A 517 -7.75 -19.90 9.15
C GLN A 517 -6.50 -19.03 8.90
N ARG A 518 -5.34 -19.68 8.80
CA ARG A 518 -4.05 -19.03 8.48
C ARG A 518 -4.11 -18.21 7.19
N LEU A 519 -4.79 -18.69 6.15
CA LEU A 519 -4.94 -18.00 4.87
C LEU A 519 -5.61 -16.63 5.01
N GLU A 520 -6.65 -16.53 5.84
CA GLU A 520 -7.56 -15.38 5.91
C GLU A 520 -6.90 -14.20 6.64
N ILE A 521 -6.26 -14.49 7.78
CA ILE A 521 -5.47 -13.48 8.50
C ILE A 521 -4.27 -13.02 7.66
N LEU A 522 -3.64 -13.93 6.91
CA LEU A 522 -2.60 -13.56 5.95
C LEU A 522 -3.14 -12.82 4.72
N GLY A 523 -4.43 -12.93 4.41
CA GLY A 523 -5.12 -12.10 3.41
C GLY A 523 -5.03 -10.61 3.77
N ARG A 524 -5.34 -10.25 5.02
CA ARG A 524 -5.19 -8.87 5.52
C ARG A 524 -3.75 -8.37 5.47
N TYR A 525 -2.78 -9.21 5.83
CA TYR A 525 -1.35 -8.90 5.70
C TYR A 525 -0.94 -8.67 4.23
N ARG A 526 -1.28 -9.59 3.33
CA ARG A 526 -0.95 -9.53 1.89
C ARG A 526 -1.57 -8.28 1.23
N LEU A 527 -2.82 -7.94 1.58
CA LEU A 527 -3.48 -6.70 1.14
C LEU A 527 -2.73 -5.45 1.63
N SER A 528 -2.42 -5.38 2.93
CA SER A 528 -1.68 -4.25 3.49
C SER A 528 -0.28 -4.11 2.88
N PHE A 529 0.40 -5.22 2.61
CA PHE A 529 1.70 -5.22 1.94
C PHE A 529 1.59 -4.65 0.51
N ALA A 530 0.60 -5.09 -0.26
CA ALA A 530 0.37 -4.65 -1.63
C ALA A 530 0.01 -3.15 -1.72
N GLU A 531 -0.93 -2.68 -0.90
CA GLU A 531 -1.24 -1.25 -0.76
C GLU A 531 -0.01 -0.43 -0.35
N GLY A 532 0.77 -0.96 0.60
CA GLY A 532 1.93 -0.30 1.17
C GLY A 532 3.03 0.02 0.16
N ILE A 533 3.16 -0.77 -0.91
CA ILE A 533 4.07 -0.52 -2.04
C ILE A 533 3.72 0.82 -2.73
N LEU A 534 2.43 1.15 -2.86
CA LEU A 534 1.94 2.40 -3.44
C LEU A 534 2.06 3.59 -2.47
N LYS A 535 2.29 3.30 -1.18
CA LYS A 535 2.32 4.24 -0.04
C LYS A 535 3.74 4.38 0.54
N LYS A 536 4.75 4.05 -0.25
CA LYS A 536 6.16 4.36 0.05
C LYS A 536 6.39 5.87 0.13
N GLU A 537 7.45 6.24 0.84
CA GLU A 537 7.90 7.63 0.88
C GLU A 537 8.36 8.10 -0.52
N LYS A 538 8.02 9.34 -0.86
CA LYS A 538 8.39 10.00 -2.12
C LYS A 538 9.29 11.22 -1.89
N LYS A 539 9.27 11.79 -0.68
CA LYS A 539 10.13 12.91 -0.25
C LYS A 539 10.99 12.46 0.92
N PHE A 540 12.25 12.16 0.64
CA PHE A 540 13.23 11.83 1.68
C PHE A 540 14.01 13.08 2.04
N SER A 541 13.75 13.65 3.22
CA SER A 541 14.52 14.74 3.81
C SER A 541 15.77 14.21 4.52
N CYS A 542 16.84 15.01 4.49
CA CYS A 542 18.16 14.71 5.06
C CYS A 542 18.94 16.03 5.03
N GLY A 543 19.46 16.45 6.18
CA GLY A 543 19.67 17.86 6.47
C GLY A 543 20.68 18.60 5.58
N ILE A 544 20.24 19.74 5.04
CA ILE A 544 21.04 20.96 5.02
C ILE A 544 20.37 21.94 6.00
N THR A 545 21.10 22.34 7.04
CA THR A 545 20.72 23.29 8.09
C THR A 545 19.45 22.98 8.91
N LYS A 546 19.51 23.29 10.21
CA LYS A 546 18.47 22.97 11.19
C LYS A 546 17.13 23.65 10.88
N GLU A 547 16.10 22.87 10.65
CA GLU A 547 14.76 23.11 11.22
C GLU A 547 14.34 21.83 11.95
N LYS A 548 13.72 21.96 13.13
CA LYS A 548 13.19 20.82 13.90
C LYS A 548 11.74 20.57 13.48
N GLU A 549 11.50 19.53 12.68
CA GLU A 549 10.16 18.93 12.62
C GLU A 549 9.99 17.93 13.78
N GLU A 550 9.71 18.47 14.98
CA GLU A 550 9.05 17.69 16.02
C GLU A 550 7.61 17.36 15.58
N THR A 551 7.00 16.32 16.17
CA THR A 551 5.72 15.76 15.71
C THR A 551 4.63 16.82 15.63
N ASN A 552 4.14 17.08 14.41
CA ASN A 552 3.35 18.26 14.08
C ASN A 552 1.89 18.17 14.56
N THR A 553 1.65 18.30 15.87
CA THR A 553 0.54 19.15 16.31
C THR A 553 0.95 20.58 15.96
N ILE A 554 0.45 21.09 14.84
CA ILE A 554 0.84 22.41 14.31
C ILE A 554 0.69 23.45 15.41
N GLY A 555 1.81 24.00 15.88
CA GLY A 555 1.84 25.01 16.92
C GLY A 555 1.23 26.30 16.39
N ILE A 556 0.67 27.11 17.28
CA ILE A 556 0.11 28.40 16.88
C ILE A 556 1.22 29.33 16.33
N LEU A 557 2.48 29.19 16.74
CA LEU A 557 3.59 29.89 16.08
C LEU A 557 3.91 29.34 14.69
N ASP A 558 3.64 28.07 14.41
CA ASP A 558 3.90 27.48 13.11
C ASP A 558 2.77 27.85 12.12
N GLU A 559 1.51 27.95 12.61
CA GLU A 559 0.43 28.64 11.91
C GLU A 559 0.76 30.11 11.62
N MET A 560 1.34 30.82 12.61
CA MET A 560 1.74 32.22 12.43
C MET A 560 2.93 32.37 11.48
N LYS A 561 3.89 31.41 11.47
CA LYS A 561 5.00 31.39 10.52
C LYS A 561 4.47 31.20 9.10
N ALA A 562 3.59 30.20 8.90
CA ALA A 562 2.91 29.97 7.64
C ALA A 562 1.99 31.14 7.22
N LEU A 563 1.54 32.00 8.15
CA LEU A 563 0.85 33.25 7.83
C LEU A 563 1.82 34.35 7.38
N VAL A 564 2.90 34.62 8.12
CA VAL A 564 3.81 35.71 7.76
C VAL A 564 4.64 35.40 6.51
N ASP A 565 4.97 34.13 6.25
CA ASP A 565 5.69 33.68 5.05
C ASP A 565 4.81 33.66 3.77
N GLN A 566 3.53 34.08 3.85
CA GLN A 566 2.72 34.43 2.67
C GLN A 566 3.05 35.83 2.11
N HIS A 567 3.88 36.62 2.82
CA HIS A 567 4.31 37.96 2.41
C HIS A 567 3.15 38.93 2.11
N ILE A 568 2.12 38.87 2.94
CA ILE A 568 0.95 39.76 2.91
C ILE A 568 1.43 41.21 3.04
N SER A 569 0.96 42.09 2.14
CA SER A 569 1.36 43.50 2.09
C SER A 569 1.17 44.22 3.42
N TYR A 570 2.13 45.06 3.80
CA TYR A 570 2.02 45.89 5.00
C TYR A 570 0.96 46.97 4.79
N SER A 571 -0.08 46.98 5.63
CA SER A 571 -1.13 47.99 5.59
C SER A 571 -1.57 48.39 6.99
N GLN A 572 -1.87 49.68 7.17
CA GLN A 572 -2.57 50.20 8.34
C GLN A 572 -4.00 50.63 8.02
N LEU A 573 -4.46 50.34 6.79
CA LEU A 573 -5.79 50.62 6.25
C LEU A 573 -6.50 49.30 5.92
N GLY A 574 -7.77 49.15 6.33
CA GLY A 574 -8.55 47.94 6.06
C GLY A 574 -9.50 47.55 7.18
N VAL A 575 -9.85 46.26 7.25
CA VAL A 575 -10.68 45.69 8.33
C VAL A 575 -9.78 44.98 9.34
N ARG A 576 -9.39 45.69 10.40
CA ARG A 576 -8.23 45.35 11.25
C ARG A 576 -8.55 44.55 12.52
N ASN A 577 -9.71 43.90 12.51
CA ASN A 577 -10.32 43.19 13.64
C ASN A 577 -10.96 41.86 13.18
N SER A 578 -10.49 41.28 12.07
CA SER A 578 -11.15 40.17 11.40
C SER A 578 -10.19 39.19 10.74
N LEU A 579 -10.39 37.88 10.96
CA LEU A 579 -9.72 36.81 10.22
C LEU A 579 -10.35 36.55 8.83
N SER A 580 -11.21 37.45 8.35
CA SER A 580 -11.80 37.34 7.02
C SER A 580 -10.79 37.68 5.92
N GLU A 581 -11.07 37.21 4.69
CA GLU A 581 -10.32 37.54 3.48
C GLU A 581 -10.20 39.06 3.22
N LYS A 582 -11.03 39.91 3.86
CA LYS A 582 -10.90 41.37 3.79
C LYS A 582 -9.89 41.96 4.79
N GLY A 583 -9.68 41.30 5.93
CA GLY A 583 -8.64 41.68 6.90
C GLY A 583 -7.26 41.20 6.45
N LEU A 584 -7.17 39.94 6.00
CA LEU A 584 -5.92 39.33 5.53
C LEU A 584 -5.38 39.90 4.19
N ARG A 585 -5.94 41.00 3.67
CA ARG A 585 -5.44 41.74 2.49
C ARG A 585 -4.27 42.66 2.80
N GLY A 586 -4.07 43.02 4.06
CA GLY A 586 -2.89 43.76 4.49
C GLY A 586 -2.80 43.85 6.00
N LEU A 587 -1.62 43.61 6.56
CA LEU A 587 -1.39 43.48 8.00
C LEU A 587 -0.38 44.52 8.51
N ASP A 588 -0.48 44.90 9.78
CA ASP A 588 0.62 45.57 10.48
C ASP A 588 1.17 44.72 11.64
N CYS A 589 2.26 45.21 12.24
CA CYS A 589 2.96 44.57 13.34
C CYS A 589 2.04 44.21 14.53
N SER A 590 1.21 45.15 14.98
CA SER A 590 0.25 45.00 16.07
C SER A 590 -0.88 44.03 15.71
N GLU A 591 -1.35 44.07 14.46
CA GLU A 591 -2.40 43.18 13.97
C GLU A 591 -1.91 41.72 13.86
N THR A 592 -0.65 41.52 13.44
CA THR A 592 0.03 40.22 13.45
C THR A 592 0.05 39.61 14.86
N VAL A 593 0.33 40.43 15.89
CA VAL A 593 0.25 40.01 17.30
C VAL A 593 -1.19 39.74 17.75
N SER A 594 -2.17 40.53 17.31
CA SER A 594 -3.59 40.32 17.66
C SER A 594 -4.14 39.01 17.10
N ILE A 595 -3.76 38.66 15.86
CA ILE A 595 -4.08 37.36 15.25
C ILE A 595 -3.46 36.21 16.05
N TYR A 596 -2.20 36.35 16.49
CA TYR A 596 -1.52 35.36 17.33
C TYR A 596 -2.22 35.15 18.69
N LEU A 597 -2.58 36.22 19.40
CA LEU A 597 -3.31 36.14 20.68
C LEU A 597 -4.71 35.53 20.51
N THR A 598 -5.40 35.84 19.42
CA THR A 598 -6.69 35.22 19.07
C THR A 598 -6.51 33.73 18.76
N LYS A 599 -5.49 33.37 17.98
CA LYS A 599 -5.19 31.98 17.65
C LYS A 599 -4.83 31.16 18.89
N LEU A 600 -4.08 31.71 19.85
CA LEU A 600 -3.81 31.09 21.16
C LEU A 600 -5.06 30.92 22.05
N GLY A 601 -6.15 31.63 21.76
CA GLY A 601 -7.36 31.65 22.60
C GLY A 601 -7.26 32.61 23.80
N ILE A 602 -6.34 33.57 23.77
CA ILE A 602 -6.22 34.62 24.81
C ILE A 602 -7.30 35.70 24.61
N THR A 603 -7.74 35.92 23.37
CA THR A 603 -8.88 36.78 23.01
C THR A 603 -9.93 35.96 22.24
N ALA A 604 -11.21 36.29 22.43
CA ALA A 604 -12.31 35.63 21.71
C ALA A 604 -12.40 36.05 20.22
N SER A 605 -11.79 37.18 19.86
CA SER A 605 -11.72 37.72 18.50
C SER A 605 -10.45 38.57 18.33
N VAL A 606 -10.11 38.89 17.07
CA VAL A 606 -9.02 39.81 16.74
C VAL A 606 -9.41 41.21 17.20
N LYS A 607 -8.64 41.77 18.12
CA LYS A 607 -8.83 43.13 18.66
C LYS A 607 -7.99 44.10 17.83
N GLU A 608 -8.56 45.23 17.41
CA GLU A 608 -7.77 46.29 16.77
C GLU A 608 -6.89 46.97 17.84
N ILE A 609 -5.58 46.81 17.72
CA ILE A 609 -4.59 47.31 18.68
C ILE A 609 -3.45 48.01 17.94
N ASN A 610 -2.63 48.76 18.67
CA ASN A 610 -1.45 49.44 18.15
C ASN A 610 -0.30 49.39 19.17
N THR A 611 0.93 49.63 18.73
CA THR A 611 2.12 49.56 19.61
C THR A 611 2.13 50.60 20.74
N GLY A 612 1.25 51.59 20.75
CA GLY A 612 1.04 52.52 21.87
C GLY A 612 0.41 51.84 23.10
N VAL A 613 -0.72 51.14 22.91
CA VAL A 613 -1.39 50.40 23.99
C VAL A 613 -0.59 49.18 24.46
N MET A 614 0.37 48.70 23.65
CA MET A 614 1.25 47.58 24.00
C MET A 614 2.48 47.98 24.84
N THR A 615 2.59 49.23 25.32
CA THR A 615 3.78 49.69 26.06
C THR A 615 3.79 49.33 27.55
N THR A 616 2.65 49.01 28.16
CA THR A 616 2.57 48.58 29.57
C THR A 616 1.66 47.36 29.70
N GLN A 617 1.86 46.53 30.74
CA GLN A 617 1.00 45.37 31.00
C GLN A 617 -0.47 45.78 31.23
N LYS A 618 -0.70 46.90 31.92
CA LYS A 618 -2.05 47.39 32.24
C LYS A 618 -2.80 47.79 30.96
N ASP A 619 -2.14 48.54 30.09
CA ASP A 619 -2.77 49.06 28.87
C ASP A 619 -2.93 47.96 27.82
N PHE A 620 -1.96 47.03 27.74
CA PHE A 620 -2.03 45.90 26.80
C PHE A 620 -3.16 44.94 27.19
N ARG A 621 -3.24 44.52 28.47
CA ARG A 621 -4.36 43.70 28.99
C ARG A 621 -5.72 44.36 28.74
N LYS A 622 -5.84 45.66 29.00
CA LYS A 622 -7.06 46.44 28.74
C LYS A 622 -7.42 46.49 27.25
N ALA A 623 -6.44 46.61 26.36
CA ALA A 623 -6.68 46.65 24.92
C ALA A 623 -7.07 45.28 24.33
N ILE A 624 -6.54 44.18 24.87
CA ILE A 624 -6.90 42.83 24.42
C ILE A 624 -8.10 42.23 25.15
N ASP A 625 -8.57 42.85 26.24
CA ASP A 625 -9.70 42.38 27.05
C ASP A 625 -9.40 41.02 27.72
N SER A 626 -8.19 40.88 28.26
CA SER A 626 -7.68 39.61 28.80
C SER A 626 -6.48 39.80 29.74
N GLU A 627 -6.53 39.17 30.92
CA GLU A 627 -5.44 39.17 31.92
C GLU A 627 -4.32 38.15 31.60
N ASN A 628 -4.48 37.36 30.53
CA ASN A 628 -3.61 36.24 30.15
C ASN A 628 -2.33 36.66 29.39
N ILE A 629 -1.81 37.84 29.70
CA ILE A 629 -0.50 38.32 29.22
C ILE A 629 0.23 39.07 30.34
N ASP A 630 1.52 38.82 30.49
CA ASP A 630 2.40 39.48 31.48
C ASP A 630 3.54 40.24 30.78
N PHE A 631 3.96 41.38 31.34
CA PHE A 631 5.26 41.96 31.01
C PHE A 631 6.35 41.15 31.70
N VAL A 632 7.39 40.73 30.97
CA VAL A 632 8.43 39.89 31.56
C VAL A 632 9.43 40.76 32.31
N SER A 633 9.48 40.63 33.64
CA SER A 633 10.41 41.35 34.50
C SER A 633 11.87 41.22 34.03
N GLY A 634 12.58 42.34 33.93
CA GLY A 634 13.97 42.40 33.46
C GLY A 634 14.15 42.36 31.93
N SER A 635 13.07 42.19 31.15
CA SER A 635 13.14 42.15 29.67
C SER A 635 13.52 43.47 29.00
N ASN A 636 13.53 44.56 29.76
CA ASN A 636 14.09 45.86 29.37
C ASN A 636 15.65 45.87 29.34
N SER A 637 16.32 44.81 29.81
CA SER A 637 17.79 44.68 29.78
C SER A 637 18.29 44.03 28.49
N GLU A 638 19.39 44.55 27.93
CA GLU A 638 20.11 43.94 26.80
C GLU A 638 20.69 42.55 27.12
N ASN A 639 20.76 42.14 28.39
CA ASN A 639 21.19 40.80 28.81
C ASN A 639 20.03 39.79 28.88
N PHE A 640 18.78 40.21 28.69
CA PHE A 640 17.63 39.32 28.75
C PHE A 640 17.60 38.34 27.56
N LYS A 641 17.29 37.06 27.84
CA LYS A 641 17.11 35.99 26.84
C LYS A 641 15.61 35.72 26.62
N PRO A 642 15.05 35.98 25.41
CA PRO A 642 13.66 35.69 25.13
C PRO A 642 13.39 34.19 24.99
N LYS A 643 12.12 33.82 25.14
CA LYS A 643 11.60 32.47 24.89
C LYS A 643 10.72 32.45 23.65
N ARG A 644 10.58 31.27 23.04
CA ARG A 644 9.55 31.00 22.02
C ARG A 644 8.18 31.44 22.56
N GLY A 645 7.48 32.26 21.79
CA GLY A 645 6.18 32.82 22.11
C GLY A 645 6.16 34.21 22.74
N ASP A 646 7.31 34.76 23.15
CA ASP A 646 7.40 36.13 23.65
C ASP A 646 7.09 37.16 22.55
N ILE A 647 6.42 38.26 22.91
CA ILE A 647 6.10 39.38 22.03
C ILE A 647 7.00 40.55 22.40
N PHE A 648 7.89 41.01 21.52
CA PHE A 648 8.68 42.22 21.79
C PHE A 648 7.89 43.49 21.50
N VAL A 649 8.18 44.58 22.21
CA VAL A 649 7.66 45.92 21.88
C VAL A 649 8.77 46.96 22.01
N TRP A 650 8.87 47.82 21.00
CA TRP A 650 9.54 49.11 21.14
C TRP A 650 8.68 50.26 20.62
N ARG A 651 8.80 51.43 21.25
CA ARG A 651 8.11 52.66 20.85
C ARG A 651 8.93 53.90 21.20
N ARG A 652 9.13 54.74 20.19
CA ARG A 652 9.82 56.04 20.23
C ARG A 652 8.88 57.14 20.75
N THR A 653 9.47 58.28 21.13
CA THR A 653 8.74 59.47 21.61
C THR A 653 7.90 60.15 20.53
N ASP A 654 8.27 60.01 19.26
CA ASP A 654 7.50 60.47 18.08
C ASP A 654 6.28 59.59 17.74
N GLY A 655 6.00 58.56 18.53
CA GLY A 655 4.86 57.66 18.33
C GLY A 655 5.11 56.54 17.30
N VAL A 656 6.29 56.44 16.70
CA VAL A 656 6.66 55.27 15.89
C VAL A 656 7.01 54.10 16.81
N GLY A 657 6.41 52.93 16.57
CA GLY A 657 6.68 51.73 17.35
C GLY A 657 6.42 50.45 16.57
N HIS A 658 7.19 49.40 16.85
CA HIS A 658 7.12 48.09 16.20
C HIS A 658 6.99 46.97 17.24
N THR A 659 6.50 45.82 16.79
CA THR A 659 6.29 44.62 17.60
C THR A 659 6.32 43.38 16.72
N GLY A 660 6.63 42.24 17.32
CA GLY A 660 6.72 40.95 16.63
C GLY A 660 6.89 39.81 17.63
N ILE A 661 6.76 38.59 17.13
CA ILE A 661 6.62 37.38 17.95
C ILE A 661 7.90 36.55 17.82
N VAL A 662 8.47 36.11 18.94
CA VAL A 662 9.67 35.26 18.97
C VAL A 662 9.30 33.84 18.59
N TYR A 663 9.74 33.39 17.42
CA TYR A 663 9.61 32.01 16.94
C TYR A 663 10.65 31.09 17.57
N GLU A 664 11.90 31.56 17.65
CA GLU A 664 13.04 30.85 18.24
C GLU A 664 14.09 31.85 18.75
N TYR A 665 14.88 31.45 19.75
CA TYR A 665 16.13 32.12 20.13
C TYR A 665 17.28 31.10 20.14
N ASN A 666 18.33 31.36 19.36
CA ASN A 666 19.47 30.48 19.21
C ASN A 666 20.64 30.96 20.08
N GLU A 667 20.82 30.31 21.23
CA GLU A 667 21.86 30.66 22.20
C GLU A 667 23.30 30.56 21.66
N LYS A 668 23.55 29.78 20.59
CA LYS A 668 24.89 29.61 20.02
C LYS A 668 25.30 30.73 19.06
N THR A 669 24.34 31.48 18.50
CA THR A 669 24.60 32.57 17.55
C THR A 669 24.15 33.95 18.07
N ASP A 670 23.44 33.97 19.20
CA ASP A 670 22.74 35.12 19.80
C ASP A 670 21.73 35.81 18.85
N LEU A 671 21.10 34.99 17.99
CA LEU A 671 20.08 35.40 17.03
C LEU A 671 18.68 35.02 17.51
N VAL A 672 17.72 35.90 17.24
CA VAL A 672 16.30 35.73 17.52
C VAL A 672 15.55 35.69 16.18
N THR A 673 14.79 34.62 15.97
CA THR A 673 13.88 34.48 14.82
C THR A 673 12.53 35.10 15.19
N ILE A 674 12.08 36.05 14.38
CA ILE A 674 10.91 36.91 14.61
C ILE A 674 9.87 36.68 13.51
N LEU A 675 8.60 36.59 13.91
CA LEU A 675 7.45 36.72 13.01
C LEU A 675 6.92 38.15 13.13
N GLU A 676 6.86 38.88 12.02
CA GLU A 676 6.47 40.30 11.99
C GLU A 676 5.76 40.68 10.69
N ALA A 677 5.16 41.88 10.68
CA ALA A 677 4.86 42.62 9.46
C ALA A 677 5.52 44.00 9.53
N ILE A 678 6.31 44.34 8.51
CA ILE A 678 7.21 45.50 8.53
C ILE A 678 6.95 46.43 7.35
N GLY A 679 6.95 47.74 7.60
CA GLY A 679 6.77 48.76 6.57
C GLY A 679 7.96 48.89 5.61
N ASN A 680 7.80 49.71 4.57
CA ASN A 680 8.75 49.85 3.45
C ASN A 680 10.18 50.28 3.86
N VAL A 681 10.35 50.88 5.05
CA VAL A 681 11.67 51.22 5.61
C VAL A 681 12.50 49.97 5.94
N GLY A 682 11.84 48.88 6.36
CA GLY A 682 12.50 47.68 6.89
C GLY A 682 13.11 47.91 8.28
N SER A 683 14.02 47.01 8.67
CA SER A 683 14.58 46.93 10.01
C SER A 683 15.93 47.64 10.14
N ALA A 684 16.26 48.09 11.37
CA ALA A 684 17.59 48.60 11.69
C ALA A 684 18.68 47.52 11.62
N ASP A 685 18.33 46.24 11.72
CA ASP A 685 19.24 45.08 11.60
C ASP A 685 19.05 44.33 10.26
N GLU A 686 18.58 44.97 9.18
CA GLU A 686 18.31 44.32 7.89
C GLU A 686 19.52 43.55 7.31
N ARG A 687 20.75 43.98 7.62
CA ARG A 687 21.97 43.24 7.26
C ARG A 687 22.09 41.91 8.01
N THR A 688 21.69 41.85 9.28
CA THR A 688 21.64 40.59 10.03
C THR A 688 20.57 39.67 9.44
N ASN A 689 19.40 40.22 9.14
CA ASN A 689 18.27 39.49 8.55
C ASN A 689 18.68 38.74 7.29
N ASN A 690 19.17 39.49 6.30
CA ASN A 690 19.58 38.96 5.00
C ASN A 690 20.76 37.97 5.11
N ASN A 691 21.73 38.24 5.99
CA ASN A 691 22.93 37.40 6.11
C ASN A 691 22.69 36.05 6.83
N ASN A 692 21.55 35.86 7.51
CA ASN A 692 21.27 34.66 8.31
C ASN A 692 20.05 33.86 7.82
N GLY A 693 19.50 34.20 6.64
CA GLY A 693 18.41 33.46 6.01
C GLY A 693 16.99 33.97 6.31
N GLY A 694 16.84 35.12 6.97
CA GLY A 694 15.55 35.78 7.11
C GLY A 694 15.12 36.47 5.80
N HIS A 695 13.82 36.64 5.60
CA HIS A 695 13.27 37.14 4.33
C HIS A 695 13.58 38.63 4.12
N SER A 696 14.16 38.97 2.97
CA SER A 696 14.71 40.30 2.67
C SER A 696 13.71 41.34 2.15
N GLY A 697 12.49 40.93 1.79
CA GLY A 697 11.41 41.83 1.41
C GLY A 697 10.98 42.77 2.54
N LYS A 698 10.49 43.94 2.15
CA LYS A 698 9.99 45.01 3.02
C LYS A 698 8.59 45.42 2.56
N GLY A 699 7.80 46.02 3.45
CA GLY A 699 6.42 46.36 3.12
C GLY A 699 5.51 45.14 3.11
N CYS A 700 5.82 44.12 3.90
CA CYS A 700 5.12 42.84 3.96
C CYS A 700 5.27 42.15 5.31
N SER A 701 4.47 41.09 5.52
CA SER A 701 4.71 40.08 6.55
C SER A 701 5.94 39.21 6.23
N ARG A 702 6.69 38.81 7.25
CA ARG A 702 7.87 37.96 7.08
C ARG A 702 8.33 37.25 8.35
N THR A 703 9.00 36.11 8.17
CA THR A 703 10.00 35.61 9.12
C THR A 703 11.30 36.42 8.95
N ALA A 704 11.78 37.04 10.02
CA ALA A 704 13.02 37.83 10.06
C ALA A 704 13.99 37.33 11.14
N ILE A 705 15.28 37.63 11.01
CA ILE A 705 16.33 37.17 11.95
C ILE A 705 17.17 38.36 12.43
N TYR A 706 17.14 38.63 13.74
CA TYR A 706 17.83 39.77 14.35
C TYR A 706 18.81 39.34 15.44
N ARG A 707 19.78 40.21 15.76
CA ARG A 707 20.62 40.02 16.95
C ARG A 707 19.79 40.36 18.18
N ARG A 708 19.93 39.59 19.25
CA ARG A 708 19.23 39.86 20.52
C ARG A 708 19.59 41.23 21.10
N THR A 709 20.88 41.58 21.03
CA THR A 709 21.47 42.92 21.28
C THR A 709 21.54 43.78 20.00
N GLY A 710 20.57 43.60 19.11
CA GLY A 710 20.48 44.31 17.84
C GLY A 710 19.66 45.61 17.93
N LYS A 711 19.80 46.49 16.93
CA LYS A 711 19.03 47.74 16.85
C LYS A 711 17.57 47.53 16.42
N ALA A 712 17.18 46.33 16.04
CA ALA A 712 15.79 45.91 15.88
C ALA A 712 15.13 45.50 17.20
N LEU A 713 15.93 45.08 18.18
CA LEU A 713 15.51 44.52 19.47
C LEU A 713 16.07 45.37 20.63
N ALA A 714 16.82 44.77 21.56
CA ALA A 714 17.10 45.37 22.87
C ALA A 714 17.89 46.69 22.82
N SER A 715 18.75 46.87 21.80
CA SER A 715 19.54 48.09 21.59
C SER A 715 18.81 49.15 20.75
N HIS A 716 17.50 48.99 20.52
CA HIS A 716 16.68 50.03 19.91
C HIS A 716 16.33 51.13 20.93
N ALA A 717 16.52 52.41 20.59
CA ALA A 717 16.31 53.53 21.49
C ALA A 717 14.86 53.67 22.04
N GLY A 718 13.88 52.98 21.44
CA GLY A 718 12.50 52.91 21.93
C GLY A 718 12.16 51.65 22.75
N TRP A 719 13.12 50.77 23.07
CA TRP A 719 12.87 49.45 23.68
C TRP A 719 12.00 49.53 24.93
N LYS A 720 11.06 48.58 25.08
CA LYS A 720 10.25 48.41 26.29
C LYS A 720 10.51 47.05 26.94
N GLY A 721 10.59 46.00 26.14
CA GLY A 721 10.87 44.64 26.60
C GLY A 721 10.04 43.60 25.87
N TYR A 722 9.82 42.47 26.54
CA TYR A 722 9.04 41.33 26.07
C TYR A 722 7.79 41.14 26.94
N PHE A 723 6.67 40.80 26.29
CA PHE A 723 5.44 40.33 26.92
C PHE A 723 5.25 38.84 26.67
N ARG A 724 4.74 38.10 27.65
CA ARG A 724 4.55 36.65 27.59
C ARG A 724 3.08 36.27 27.71
N PRO A 725 2.49 35.66 26.66
CA PRO A 725 1.25 34.89 26.75
C PRO A 725 1.28 33.85 27.88
N LYS A 726 0.15 33.65 28.57
CA LYS A 726 -0.04 32.57 29.56
C LYS A 726 -1.46 32.00 29.49
N ASN A 727 -1.69 30.87 30.15
CA ASN A 727 -3.01 30.22 30.29
C ASN A 727 -3.75 29.99 28.95
N TYR A 728 -3.01 29.89 27.84
CA TYR A 728 -3.53 29.59 26.51
C TYR A 728 -3.85 28.09 26.39
N THR A 729 -4.86 27.74 25.60
CA THR A 729 -5.45 26.39 25.57
C THR A 729 -4.96 25.53 24.39
N LYS A 730 -3.89 25.95 23.71
CA LYS A 730 -3.39 25.36 22.46
C LYS A 730 -1.86 25.31 22.43
N ASN A 731 -1.29 24.36 21.69
CA ASN A 731 0.16 24.21 21.54
C ASN A 731 0.77 25.42 20.81
N LEU A 732 2.01 25.79 21.17
CA LEU A 732 2.60 27.10 20.85
C LEU A 732 3.77 27.02 19.84
#